data_AF-A0A3Q2D3H2-F1
#
_entry.id   AF-A0A3Q2D3H2-F1
#
_cell.length_a   1.000
_cell.length_b   1.000
_cell.length_c   1.000
_cell.angle_alpha   90.00
_cell.angle_beta   90.00
_cell.angle_gamma   90.00
#
_symmetry.space_group_name_H-M   'P 1'
#
loop_
_entity.id
_entity.type
_entity.pdbx_description
1 polymer ?
#
loop_
_entity_poly.entity_id
_entity_poly.type
_entity_poly.pdbx_seq_one_letter_code
_entity_poly.pdbx_strand_id
1 'polypeptide(L)'
;MDYQQKLAEKLTILNERGNGVLIRMNYIKKICSDPKLRPGFLTEKAMEPAVKYINKKFPNIDFRGNIVSRQNLTSIQRQKSEVLAATASYYDSFLDVIEFRDHVYELLNTIDACQCFFDIAFNFDFTKNYLDLITTYTSVIVMLSRIDDKKALVGMFNCAHEMTNGSSDPSYPRLGQMFLEYDHPWKKLTEEFGPHTKSVTAALLSLKTIYPRRNLPAEQWRSAQLLSLLSTPAAMLDPACCETMACEYLPLDVMERWIIIGFLLCHSSLNTNQASLELWKMALRSGLFLNYTRDEVLNIHKVTEDHFDGMKGYSKRIADIKECREHVLANCGAMHRERRHFLRVALKELYKVLEDEPGLLGPKALFVMMALSFSRDEVLWLVRHSENMPKMKTLDDYNDNQMAELLFHMEKLRGLMRKYNHVVQRYHVQYLAQYDALLLNDTIQNMYVCPEEESVLMSSFVSTLSALSIKQVDNKEEFDLRGIRMDWLRLQAYTSVNKAPLPLKDYPDLAKVMNMIQFHTRMVDSVEEMLYETSELSILCFYPRVFEKMFTQSSEEMTMKRYLMSFPFICSHFSQCGHPLCPEEVSILSSRSLRLCVTFLEQIAKQTSSVVMEICAEQRNLNDQLLPKHCAESISAARYRKQKKPMPKKGEVQKEKPGAESLRKDRTVATNVDKMHMMLTELCSSYSLGSDFMVFEHVVVPAEFLLSQLEMRLTEIIIKMTNYNQTTQEITRPSDLLAGIRSYTSCLHSLASYISVDVTRLVKNVLLQQTQPLDSQGGPTVTHYYTTWYLEALLRQASSSLIVHCPTMQCFVSQSTENEQSFRAEEFSDVSELQSLAELIGPYGMKFLGENLMWHITSQVSELKKMVIENMDILVQMKNNFDKPEEMANLKKRLTGGENVLKRMTIIGVILSFRSMAMNCLKDVTLSVFELASAAGIKCDIDPALVAAIGSMQTDNTPVEEEFKLSRLLLVYIAVSLPILALDPNSLYSREHGGHNNNIHCLAAAINQLAAAMFTAQNKNIEQQLKEFLLLASSTLLQLGQNVERMDVKNRESVYLLLHMIVEDSPFLSQDMLESCFPYVLLRNAYREVHKAFVITLA
;
A
#
# COMPACT_ATOMS: atom_id res chain seq x y z
N MET A 1 -13.72 -62.09 -5.00
CA MET A 1 -14.62 -60.96 -4.69
C MET A 1 -13.86 -59.75 -4.18
N ASP A 2 -12.65 -59.90 -3.62
CA ASP A 2 -11.96 -58.79 -2.92
C ASP A 2 -11.41 -57.69 -3.86
N TYR A 3 -10.95 -58.01 -5.07
CA TYR A 3 -10.52 -57.02 -6.07
C TYR A 3 -11.65 -56.06 -6.53
N GLN A 4 -12.92 -56.46 -6.39
CA GLN A 4 -14.09 -55.68 -6.82
C GLN A 4 -14.53 -54.63 -5.78
N GLN A 5 -13.94 -54.61 -4.58
CA GLN A 5 -14.37 -53.70 -3.50
C GLN A 5 -13.98 -52.24 -3.72
N LYS A 6 -12.99 -51.97 -4.58
CA LYS A 6 -12.52 -50.62 -4.95
C LYS A 6 -12.21 -49.73 -3.75
N LEU A 7 -11.53 -50.30 -2.75
CA LEU A 7 -11.25 -49.62 -1.48
C LEU A 7 -10.42 -48.34 -1.69
N ALA A 8 -9.44 -48.39 -2.60
CA ALA A 8 -8.61 -47.25 -2.98
C ALA A 8 -9.43 -46.05 -3.48
N GLU A 9 -10.31 -46.29 -4.46
CA GLU A 9 -11.16 -45.25 -5.04
C GLU A 9 -12.19 -44.73 -4.05
N LYS A 10 -12.86 -45.63 -3.32
CA LYS A 10 -13.86 -45.24 -2.31
C LYS A 10 -13.24 -44.37 -1.22
N LEU A 11 -12.05 -44.74 -0.72
CA LEU A 11 -11.33 -43.93 0.27
C LEU A 11 -10.97 -42.54 -0.27
N THR A 12 -10.45 -42.47 -1.49
CA THR A 12 -10.04 -41.20 -2.12
C THR A 12 -11.24 -40.26 -2.28
N ILE A 13 -12.33 -40.76 -2.88
CA ILE A 13 -13.54 -39.98 -3.16
C ILE A 13 -14.23 -39.54 -1.86
N LEU A 14 -14.33 -40.43 -0.87
CA LEU A 14 -14.99 -40.10 0.39
C LEU A 14 -14.17 -39.12 1.23
N ASN A 15 -12.83 -39.16 1.20
CA ASN A 15 -12.03 -38.15 1.86
C ASN A 15 -12.25 -36.75 1.27
N GLU A 16 -12.24 -36.62 -0.06
CA GLU A 16 -12.53 -35.36 -0.74
C GLU A 16 -13.95 -34.87 -0.44
N ARG A 17 -14.95 -35.75 -0.57
CA ARG A 17 -16.35 -35.45 -0.26
C ARG A 17 -16.51 -35.02 1.20
N GLY A 18 -15.89 -35.74 2.13
CA GLY A 18 -15.95 -35.47 3.56
C GLY A 18 -15.39 -34.11 3.94
N ASN A 19 -14.26 -33.71 3.34
CA ASN A 19 -13.68 -32.38 3.54
C ASN A 19 -14.64 -31.28 3.08
N GLY A 20 -15.26 -31.45 1.92
CA GLY A 20 -16.24 -30.48 1.42
C GLY A 20 -17.51 -30.41 2.27
N VAL A 21 -18.04 -31.54 2.73
CA VAL A 21 -19.18 -31.60 3.66
C VAL A 21 -18.82 -30.91 4.98
N LEU A 22 -17.62 -31.16 5.52
CA LEU A 22 -17.12 -30.53 6.74
C LEU A 22 -17.03 -29.00 6.62
N ILE A 23 -16.49 -28.52 5.49
CA ILE A 23 -16.43 -27.09 5.17
C ILE A 23 -17.85 -26.50 5.08
N ARG A 24 -18.78 -27.19 4.40
CA ARG A 24 -20.17 -26.73 4.28
C ARG A 24 -20.87 -26.67 5.63
N MET A 25 -20.65 -27.64 6.53
CA MET A 25 -21.17 -27.61 7.90
C MET A 25 -20.57 -26.48 8.73
N ASN A 26 -19.26 -26.23 8.60
CA ASN A 26 -18.60 -25.08 9.23
C ASN A 26 -19.21 -23.76 8.76
N TYR A 27 -19.42 -23.60 7.46
CA TYR A 27 -20.07 -22.43 6.86
C TYR A 27 -21.48 -22.19 7.43
N ILE A 28 -22.33 -23.22 7.45
CA ILE A 28 -23.68 -23.14 8.04
C ILE A 28 -23.59 -22.74 9.52
N LYS A 29 -22.70 -23.38 10.29
CA LYS A 29 -22.49 -23.03 11.70
C LYS A 29 -22.16 -21.55 11.87
N LYS A 30 -21.23 -21.01 11.07
CA LYS A 30 -20.79 -19.62 11.17
C LYS A 30 -21.90 -18.64 10.82
N ILE A 31 -22.63 -18.90 9.74
CA ILE A 31 -23.80 -18.08 9.35
C ILE A 31 -24.85 -18.07 10.45
N CYS A 32 -25.22 -19.22 11.00
CA CYS A 32 -26.24 -19.30 12.05
C CYS A 32 -25.78 -18.65 13.36
N SER A 33 -24.47 -18.64 13.64
CA SER A 33 -23.92 -18.08 14.88
C SER A 33 -23.72 -16.57 14.83
N ASP A 34 -23.46 -15.98 13.65
CA ASP A 34 -23.26 -14.53 13.50
C ASP A 34 -24.61 -13.80 13.45
N PRO A 35 -24.95 -12.94 14.42
CA PRO A 35 -26.21 -12.22 14.44
C PRO A 35 -26.49 -11.37 13.19
N LYS A 36 -25.45 -10.96 12.45
CA LYS A 36 -25.58 -10.14 11.24
C LYS A 36 -25.82 -10.97 9.97
N LEU A 37 -25.34 -12.22 9.96
CA LEU A 37 -25.45 -13.12 8.80
C LEU A 37 -26.54 -14.17 8.98
N ARG A 38 -27.01 -14.36 10.23
CA ARG A 38 -28.06 -15.33 10.57
C ARG A 38 -29.29 -15.11 9.70
N PRO A 39 -29.88 -16.16 9.10
CA PRO A 39 -31.02 -16.02 8.21
C PRO A 39 -32.18 -15.25 8.84
N GLY A 40 -32.76 -14.31 8.08
CA GLY A 40 -33.79 -13.37 8.56
C GLY A 40 -34.94 -14.07 9.28
N PHE A 41 -35.46 -15.17 8.71
CA PHE A 41 -36.55 -15.96 9.29
C PHE A 41 -36.24 -16.60 10.66
N LEU A 42 -34.97 -16.75 11.05
CA LEU A 42 -34.58 -17.18 12.41
C LEU A 42 -34.50 -16.02 13.42
N THR A 43 -34.44 -14.79 12.93
CA THR A 43 -34.28 -13.56 13.72
C THR A 43 -35.57 -12.73 13.81
N GLU A 44 -36.51 -12.94 12.88
CA GLU A 44 -37.80 -12.26 12.85
C GLU A 44 -38.68 -12.61 14.05
N LYS A 45 -39.14 -11.58 14.78
CA LYS A 45 -40.07 -11.75 15.91
C LYS A 45 -41.35 -12.51 15.56
N ALA A 46 -41.82 -12.38 14.31
CA ALA A 46 -43.01 -13.09 13.83
C ALA A 46 -42.80 -14.61 13.69
N MET A 47 -41.56 -15.06 13.49
CA MET A 47 -41.20 -16.47 13.32
C MET A 47 -40.75 -17.15 14.62
N GLU A 48 -40.44 -16.39 15.67
CA GLU A 48 -39.98 -16.90 16.96
C GLU A 48 -40.91 -17.96 17.60
N PRO A 49 -42.26 -17.80 17.60
CA PRO A 49 -43.17 -18.84 18.11
C PRO A 49 -43.06 -20.17 17.33
N ALA A 50 -42.87 -20.09 16.01
CA ALA A 50 -42.72 -21.25 15.14
C ALA A 50 -41.40 -21.98 15.44
N VAL A 51 -40.29 -21.25 15.51
CA VAL A 51 -38.95 -21.80 15.82
C VAL A 51 -38.96 -22.49 17.19
N LYS A 52 -39.54 -21.86 18.22
CA LYS A 52 -39.66 -22.46 19.56
C LYS A 52 -40.52 -23.72 19.55
N TYR A 53 -41.64 -23.72 18.84
CA TYR A 53 -42.52 -24.88 18.73
C TYR A 53 -41.82 -26.05 18.01
N ILE A 54 -41.16 -25.77 16.87
CA ILE A 54 -40.39 -26.74 16.09
C ILE A 54 -39.31 -27.38 16.95
N ASN A 55 -38.45 -26.59 17.58
CA ASN A 55 -37.37 -27.12 18.43
C ASN A 55 -37.89 -27.99 19.59
N LYS A 56 -39.04 -27.64 20.18
CA LYS A 56 -39.66 -28.41 21.27
C LYS A 56 -40.29 -29.72 20.81
N LYS A 57 -40.81 -29.77 19.58
CA LYS A 57 -41.55 -30.92 19.04
C LYS A 57 -40.73 -31.78 18.09
N PHE A 58 -39.53 -31.35 17.72
CA PHE A 58 -38.65 -32.05 16.79
C PHE A 58 -38.36 -33.50 17.25
N PRO A 59 -38.41 -34.50 16.35
CA PRO A 59 -38.76 -34.41 14.93
C PRO A 59 -40.28 -34.50 14.64
N ASN A 60 -41.11 -34.83 15.64
CA ASN A 60 -42.55 -35.07 15.49
C ASN A 60 -43.37 -33.77 15.58
N ILE A 61 -43.34 -32.97 14.52
CA ILE A 61 -44.05 -31.68 14.44
C ILE A 61 -45.49 -31.92 13.94
N ASP A 62 -46.49 -31.43 14.68
CA ASP A 62 -47.91 -31.64 14.33
C ASP A 62 -48.49 -30.41 13.61
N PHE A 63 -48.63 -30.51 12.29
CA PHE A 63 -49.09 -29.42 11.42
C PHE A 63 -50.61 -29.32 11.29
N ARG A 64 -51.34 -30.44 11.46
CA ARG A 64 -52.80 -30.52 11.23
C ARG A 64 -53.62 -30.50 12.53
N GLY A 65 -52.97 -30.67 13.68
CA GLY A 65 -53.59 -30.78 14.99
C GLY A 65 -54.18 -29.50 15.58
N ASN A 66 -54.18 -29.44 16.91
CA ASN A 66 -54.97 -28.51 17.72
C ASN A 66 -54.67 -27.02 17.44
N ILE A 67 -55.59 -26.12 17.82
CA ILE A 67 -55.53 -24.65 17.59
C ILE A 67 -54.15 -24.03 17.92
N VAL A 68 -53.48 -24.55 18.95
CA VAL A 68 -52.16 -24.10 19.39
C VAL A 68 -51.05 -24.35 18.36
N SER A 69 -51.05 -25.48 17.64
CA SER A 69 -50.04 -25.73 16.59
C SER A 69 -50.25 -24.84 15.37
N ARG A 70 -51.52 -24.62 14.97
CA ARG A 70 -51.88 -23.68 13.90
C ARG A 70 -51.47 -22.25 14.24
N GLN A 71 -51.70 -21.80 15.47
CA GLN A 71 -51.27 -20.47 15.93
C GLN A 71 -49.75 -20.30 15.89
N ASN A 72 -48.99 -21.28 16.38
CA ASN A 72 -47.52 -21.18 16.39
C ASN A 72 -46.90 -21.25 14.98
N LEU A 73 -47.52 -21.96 14.03
CA LEU A 73 -47.01 -22.13 12.66
C LEU A 73 -47.67 -21.19 11.62
N THR A 74 -48.52 -20.25 12.06
CA THR A 74 -49.26 -19.33 11.15
C THR A 74 -48.31 -18.53 10.26
N SER A 75 -47.20 -18.05 10.80
CA SER A 75 -46.21 -17.25 10.05
C SER A 75 -45.55 -18.07 8.93
N ILE A 76 -45.18 -19.33 9.19
CA ILE A 76 -44.65 -20.25 8.17
C ILE A 76 -45.71 -20.54 7.10
N GLN A 77 -46.96 -20.78 7.49
CA GLN A 77 -48.05 -21.01 6.53
C GLN A 77 -48.24 -19.83 5.58
N ARG A 78 -48.11 -18.59 6.08
CA ARG A 78 -48.25 -17.36 5.30
C ARG A 78 -47.09 -17.15 4.32
N GLN A 79 -45.87 -17.57 4.68
CA GLN A 79 -44.64 -17.36 3.90
C GLN A 79 -44.01 -18.67 3.40
N LYS A 80 -44.81 -19.74 3.24
CA LYS A 80 -44.29 -21.10 3.00
C LYS A 80 -43.36 -21.23 1.79
N SER A 81 -43.63 -20.52 0.69
CA SER A 81 -42.76 -20.53 -0.50
C SER A 81 -41.40 -19.88 -0.25
N GLU A 82 -41.38 -18.77 0.51
CA GLU A 82 -40.15 -18.06 0.88
C GLU A 82 -39.32 -18.88 1.88
N VAL A 83 -39.97 -19.48 2.87
CA VAL A 83 -39.32 -20.38 3.85
C VAL A 83 -38.71 -21.59 3.14
N LEU A 84 -39.43 -22.21 2.20
CA LEU A 84 -38.90 -23.32 1.39
C LEU A 84 -37.64 -22.92 0.64
N ALA A 85 -37.71 -21.83 -0.13
CA ALA A 85 -36.57 -21.34 -0.91
C ALA A 85 -35.37 -21.00 -0.02
N ALA A 86 -35.61 -20.38 1.15
CA ALA A 86 -34.56 -19.94 2.05
C ALA A 86 -33.93 -21.08 2.89
N THR A 87 -34.63 -22.21 3.06
CA THR A 87 -34.16 -23.36 3.86
C THR A 87 -33.67 -24.54 3.04
N ALA A 88 -33.99 -24.60 1.74
CA ALA A 88 -33.66 -25.72 0.85
C ALA A 88 -32.16 -26.08 0.86
N SER A 89 -31.27 -25.10 0.62
CA SER A 89 -29.83 -25.37 0.55
C SER A 89 -29.26 -25.89 1.87
N TYR A 90 -29.82 -25.49 3.02
CA TYR A 90 -29.45 -26.02 4.33
C TYR A 90 -29.95 -27.45 4.50
N TYR A 91 -31.20 -27.72 4.11
CA TYR A 91 -31.78 -29.06 4.15
C TYR A 91 -30.97 -30.07 3.31
N ASP A 92 -30.69 -29.72 2.06
CA ASP A 92 -29.88 -30.53 1.15
C ASP A 92 -28.47 -30.77 1.71
N SER A 93 -27.84 -29.75 2.30
CA SER A 93 -26.53 -29.89 2.95
C SER A 93 -26.57 -30.88 4.13
N PHE A 94 -27.68 -30.98 4.86
CA PHE A 94 -27.82 -31.96 5.94
C PHE A 94 -28.12 -33.36 5.41
N LEU A 95 -28.76 -33.50 4.25
CA LEU A 95 -28.90 -34.78 3.55
C LEU A 95 -27.53 -35.30 3.08
N ASP A 96 -26.68 -34.42 2.55
CA ASP A 96 -25.31 -34.76 2.17
C ASP A 96 -24.52 -35.38 3.34
N VAL A 97 -24.78 -34.94 4.58
CA VAL A 97 -24.17 -35.54 5.78
C VAL A 97 -24.66 -36.97 6.02
N ILE A 98 -25.95 -37.24 5.84
CA ILE A 98 -26.50 -38.61 5.95
C ILE A 98 -25.87 -39.51 4.89
N GLU A 99 -25.86 -39.05 3.64
CA GLU A 99 -25.32 -39.84 2.53
C GLU A 99 -23.83 -40.11 2.75
N PHE A 100 -23.06 -39.11 3.13
CA PHE A 100 -21.65 -39.28 3.45
C PHE A 100 -21.46 -40.30 4.59
N ARG A 101 -22.21 -40.16 5.68
CA ARG A 101 -22.18 -41.11 6.82
C ARG A 101 -22.45 -42.53 6.37
N ASP A 102 -23.48 -42.76 5.56
CA ASP A 102 -23.86 -44.10 5.11
C ASP A 102 -22.74 -44.77 4.30
N HIS A 103 -22.16 -44.05 3.34
CA HIS A 103 -21.08 -44.57 2.52
C HIS A 103 -19.80 -44.82 3.33
N VAL A 104 -19.50 -43.96 4.31
CA VAL A 104 -18.38 -44.20 5.24
C VAL A 104 -18.63 -45.45 6.06
N TYR A 105 -19.82 -45.59 6.65
CA TYR A 105 -20.16 -46.74 7.48
C TYR A 105 -20.12 -48.05 6.68
N GLU A 106 -20.64 -48.07 5.45
CA GLU A 106 -20.53 -49.21 4.54
C GLU A 106 -19.06 -49.57 4.24
N LEU A 107 -18.22 -48.57 3.96
CA LEU A 107 -16.81 -48.78 3.68
C LEU A 107 -16.05 -49.31 4.89
N LEU A 108 -16.29 -48.77 6.10
CA LEU A 108 -15.66 -49.24 7.33
C LEU A 108 -16.02 -50.70 7.62
N ASN A 109 -17.29 -51.08 7.45
CA ASN A 109 -17.73 -52.48 7.58
C ASN A 109 -17.06 -53.39 6.55
N THR A 110 -16.88 -52.90 5.32
CA THR A 110 -16.19 -53.66 4.26
C THR A 110 -14.72 -53.87 4.62
N ILE A 111 -14.03 -52.84 5.10
CA ILE A 111 -12.62 -52.92 5.55
C ILE A 111 -12.46 -53.94 6.68
N ASP A 112 -13.37 -53.94 7.65
CA ASP A 112 -13.35 -54.91 8.74
C ASP A 112 -13.63 -56.34 8.28
N ALA A 113 -14.58 -56.52 7.35
CA ALA A 113 -14.88 -57.81 6.77
C ALA A 113 -13.68 -58.37 5.98
N CYS A 114 -12.96 -57.50 5.26
CA CYS A 114 -11.71 -57.82 4.58
C CYS A 114 -10.52 -58.01 5.54
N GLN A 115 -10.65 -57.62 6.81
CA GLN A 115 -9.60 -57.67 7.83
C GLN A 115 -8.27 -57.08 7.34
N CYS A 116 -8.35 -55.87 6.79
CA CYS A 116 -7.22 -55.21 6.15
C CYS A 116 -6.03 -54.99 7.11
N PHE A 117 -4.83 -55.17 6.59
CA PHE A 117 -3.56 -54.81 7.21
C PHE A 117 -3.30 -53.31 7.04
N PHE A 118 -2.90 -52.64 8.12
CA PHE A 118 -2.55 -51.22 8.13
C PHE A 118 -1.21 -51.02 8.79
N ASP A 119 -0.28 -50.42 8.05
CA ASP A 119 1.00 -49.96 8.56
C ASP A 119 1.49 -48.74 7.76
N ILE A 120 1.55 -47.57 8.42
CA ILE A 120 1.92 -46.30 7.80
C ILE A 120 3.30 -46.33 7.13
N ALA A 121 4.22 -47.21 7.55
CA ALA A 121 5.54 -47.34 6.95
C ALA A 121 5.53 -48.17 5.65
N PHE A 122 4.51 -48.99 5.43
CA PHE A 122 4.39 -49.91 4.29
C PHE A 122 3.34 -49.44 3.29
N ASN A 123 2.06 -49.53 3.66
CA ASN A 123 0.94 -49.10 2.84
C ASN A 123 0.50 -47.69 3.25
N PHE A 124 1.43 -46.74 3.03
CA PHE A 124 1.31 -45.36 3.48
C PHE A 124 0.00 -44.71 3.05
N ASP A 125 -0.31 -44.71 1.75
CA ASP A 125 -1.52 -44.04 1.24
C ASP A 125 -2.79 -44.70 1.75
N PHE A 126 -2.83 -46.03 1.81
CA PHE A 126 -3.99 -46.76 2.26
C PHE A 126 -4.27 -46.50 3.76
N THR A 127 -3.23 -46.57 4.60
CA THR A 127 -3.33 -46.28 6.03
C THR A 127 -3.65 -44.81 6.28
N LYS A 128 -2.99 -43.88 5.58
CA LYS A 128 -3.26 -42.44 5.66
C LYS A 128 -4.71 -42.13 5.30
N ASN A 129 -5.20 -42.60 4.14
CA ASN A 129 -6.56 -42.33 3.69
C ASN A 129 -7.62 -42.92 4.64
N TYR A 130 -7.35 -44.08 5.23
CA TYR A 130 -8.24 -44.68 6.24
C TYR A 130 -8.32 -43.83 7.51
N LEU A 131 -7.19 -43.39 8.05
CA LEU A 131 -7.13 -42.54 9.24
C LEU A 131 -7.72 -41.14 8.99
N ASP A 132 -7.45 -40.55 7.82
CA ASP A 132 -8.07 -39.31 7.37
C ASP A 132 -9.58 -39.45 7.32
N LEU A 133 -10.12 -40.52 6.73
CA LEU A 133 -11.57 -40.69 6.57
C LEU A 133 -12.27 -40.77 7.93
N ILE A 134 -11.70 -41.51 8.88
CA ILE A 134 -12.27 -41.67 10.22
C ILE A 134 -12.29 -40.35 10.98
N THR A 135 -11.20 -39.58 10.89
CA THR A 135 -11.11 -38.28 11.58
C THR A 135 -11.97 -37.23 10.92
N THR A 136 -12.09 -37.22 9.58
CA THR A 136 -13.01 -36.37 8.84
C THR A 136 -14.46 -36.70 9.16
N TYR A 137 -14.83 -37.99 9.17
CA TYR A 137 -16.16 -38.44 9.55
C TYR A 137 -16.55 -37.97 10.95
N THR A 138 -15.65 -38.17 11.93
CA THR A 138 -15.85 -37.69 13.29
C THR A 138 -16.01 -36.16 13.34
N SER A 139 -15.18 -35.44 12.58
CA SER A 139 -15.23 -33.97 12.51
C SER A 139 -16.54 -33.47 11.92
N VAL A 140 -17.08 -34.13 10.88
CA VAL A 140 -18.38 -33.80 10.28
C VAL A 140 -19.51 -33.98 11.29
N ILE A 141 -19.56 -35.12 11.99
CA ILE A 141 -20.61 -35.40 12.97
C ILE A 141 -20.54 -34.44 14.17
N VAL A 142 -19.34 -34.15 14.67
CA VAL A 142 -19.17 -33.17 15.76
C VAL A 142 -19.49 -31.75 15.28
N MET A 143 -19.17 -31.38 14.04
CA MET A 143 -19.54 -30.07 13.50
C MET A 143 -21.05 -29.92 13.40
N LEU A 144 -21.74 -30.96 12.90
CA LEU A 144 -23.20 -31.01 12.84
C LEU A 144 -23.82 -30.80 14.23
N SER A 145 -23.29 -31.47 15.26
CA SER A 145 -23.80 -31.33 16.62
C SER A 145 -23.68 -29.89 17.15
N ARG A 146 -22.67 -29.13 16.70
CA ARG A 146 -22.41 -27.73 17.08
C ARG A 146 -23.26 -26.69 16.34
N ILE A 147 -24.13 -27.09 15.40
CA ILE A 147 -25.09 -26.19 14.77
C ILE A 147 -26.35 -26.14 15.65
N ASP A 148 -26.54 -25.04 16.39
CA ASP A 148 -27.66 -24.89 17.32
C ASP A 148 -29.02 -24.87 16.59
N ASP A 149 -29.08 -24.20 15.44
CA ASP A 149 -30.31 -24.00 14.67
C ASP A 149 -30.69 -25.17 13.74
N LYS A 150 -29.95 -26.29 13.74
CA LYS A 150 -30.17 -27.39 12.79
C LYS A 150 -31.60 -27.96 12.83
N LYS A 151 -32.18 -28.10 14.03
CA LYS A 151 -33.54 -28.60 14.25
C LYS A 151 -34.58 -27.62 13.69
N ALA A 152 -34.35 -26.32 13.85
CA ALA A 152 -35.19 -25.27 13.32
C ALA A 152 -35.14 -25.22 11.79
N LEU A 153 -33.94 -25.21 11.19
CA LEU A 153 -33.76 -25.16 9.73
C LEU A 153 -34.47 -26.33 9.03
N VAL A 154 -34.21 -27.56 9.48
CA VAL A 154 -34.80 -28.79 8.91
C VAL A 154 -36.30 -28.87 9.19
N GLY A 155 -36.72 -28.51 10.41
CA GLY A 155 -38.12 -28.51 10.79
C GLY A 155 -38.94 -27.48 10.00
N MET A 156 -38.41 -26.27 9.78
CA MET A 156 -39.07 -25.22 9.00
C MET A 156 -39.21 -25.61 7.53
N PHE A 157 -38.17 -26.21 6.93
CA PHE A 157 -38.25 -26.75 5.58
C PHE A 157 -39.37 -27.78 5.46
N ASN A 158 -39.40 -28.79 6.35
CA ASN A 158 -40.41 -29.84 6.31
C ASN A 158 -41.83 -29.31 6.58
N CYS A 159 -41.99 -28.36 7.51
CA CYS A 159 -43.26 -27.65 7.73
C CYS A 159 -43.78 -27.08 6.41
N ALA A 160 -42.95 -26.28 5.75
CA ALA A 160 -43.33 -25.55 4.56
C ALA A 160 -43.52 -26.48 3.34
N HIS A 161 -42.74 -27.55 3.25
CA HIS A 161 -42.88 -28.61 2.25
C HIS A 161 -44.23 -29.32 2.40
N GLU A 162 -44.58 -29.77 3.59
CA GLU A 162 -45.85 -30.46 3.84
C GLU A 162 -47.06 -29.55 3.63
N MET A 163 -46.97 -28.27 4.02
CA MET A 163 -48.00 -27.25 3.76
C MET A 163 -48.18 -26.92 2.26
N THR A 164 -47.21 -27.28 1.43
CA THR A 164 -47.23 -27.05 -0.02
C THR A 164 -47.65 -28.31 -0.78
N ASN A 165 -47.09 -29.46 -0.42
CA ASN A 165 -47.22 -30.72 -1.15
C ASN A 165 -48.18 -31.72 -0.49
N GLY A 166 -48.73 -31.40 0.68
CA GLY A 166 -49.68 -32.24 1.40
C GLY A 166 -49.08 -33.44 2.14
N SER A 167 -47.76 -33.64 2.07
CA SER A 167 -47.01 -34.68 2.79
C SER A 167 -45.60 -34.20 3.17
N SER A 168 -45.06 -34.72 4.28
CA SER A 168 -43.67 -34.50 4.70
C SER A 168 -42.69 -34.99 3.63
N ASP A 169 -41.50 -34.40 3.60
CA ASP A 169 -40.42 -34.88 2.73
C ASP A 169 -40.00 -36.32 3.12
N PRO A 170 -39.78 -37.24 2.16
CA PRO A 170 -39.44 -38.63 2.47
C PRO A 170 -38.18 -38.82 3.31
N SER A 171 -37.21 -37.90 3.20
CA SER A 171 -35.93 -37.98 3.91
C SER A 171 -35.98 -37.37 5.31
N TYR A 172 -37.00 -36.55 5.62
CA TYR A 172 -37.12 -35.85 6.90
C TYR A 172 -37.15 -36.76 8.12
N PRO A 173 -37.91 -37.89 8.16
CA PRO A 173 -37.92 -38.77 9.33
C PRO A 173 -36.54 -39.33 9.66
N ARG A 174 -35.77 -39.70 8.62
CA ARG A 174 -34.41 -40.23 8.74
C ARG A 174 -33.45 -39.17 9.26
N LEU A 175 -33.54 -37.95 8.72
CA LEU A 175 -32.72 -36.82 9.14
C LEU A 175 -33.01 -36.40 10.59
N GLY A 176 -34.30 -36.35 10.95
CA GLY A 176 -34.74 -36.08 12.31
C GLY A 176 -34.23 -37.11 13.31
N GLN A 177 -34.28 -38.40 12.95
CA GLN A 177 -33.75 -39.48 13.77
C GLN A 177 -32.22 -39.38 13.94
N MET A 178 -31.47 -39.08 12.88
CA MET A 178 -30.02 -38.87 12.96
C MET A 178 -29.66 -37.77 13.95
N PHE A 179 -30.37 -36.64 13.94
CA PHE A 179 -30.09 -35.53 14.86
C PHE A 179 -30.32 -35.91 16.32
N LEU A 180 -31.29 -36.79 16.61
CA LEU A 180 -31.51 -37.31 17.96
C LEU A 180 -30.41 -38.30 18.39
N GLU A 181 -29.97 -39.16 17.47
CA GLU A 181 -28.91 -40.14 17.74
C GLU A 181 -27.58 -39.48 18.06
N TYR A 182 -27.24 -38.38 17.37
CA TYR A 182 -26.01 -37.62 17.59
C TYR A 182 -26.18 -36.37 18.47
N ASP A 183 -27.23 -36.29 19.28
CA ASP A 183 -27.38 -35.21 20.29
C ASP A 183 -26.20 -35.26 21.30
N HIS A 184 -25.64 -36.47 21.52
CA HIS A 184 -24.37 -36.71 22.21
C HIS A 184 -23.37 -37.41 21.25
N PRO A 185 -22.69 -36.66 20.36
CA PRO A 185 -21.98 -37.23 19.21
C PRO A 185 -20.88 -38.22 19.61
N TRP A 186 -20.07 -37.89 20.63
CA TRP A 186 -18.98 -38.76 21.08
C TRP A 186 -19.47 -40.12 21.57
N LYS A 187 -20.58 -40.15 22.33
CA LYS A 187 -21.14 -41.40 22.83
C LYS A 187 -21.60 -42.29 21.67
N LYS A 188 -22.34 -41.72 20.73
CA LYS A 188 -22.84 -42.45 19.57
C LYS A 188 -21.71 -42.93 18.65
N LEU A 189 -20.72 -42.07 18.39
CA LEU A 189 -19.54 -42.42 17.59
C LEU A 189 -18.75 -43.57 18.23
N THR A 190 -18.51 -43.56 19.55
CA THR A 190 -17.81 -44.68 20.22
C THR A 190 -18.59 -45.99 20.15
N GLU A 191 -19.92 -45.95 20.20
CA GLU A 191 -20.77 -47.14 20.01
C GLU A 191 -20.65 -47.68 18.56
N GLU A 192 -20.66 -46.78 17.56
CA GLU A 192 -20.51 -47.15 16.15
C GLU A 192 -19.12 -47.70 15.81
N PHE A 193 -18.07 -47.18 16.44
CA PHE A 193 -16.69 -47.62 16.22
C PHE A 193 -16.29 -48.85 17.04
N GLY A 194 -17.19 -49.38 17.88
CA GLY A 194 -16.97 -50.60 18.64
C GLY A 194 -16.46 -51.77 17.79
N PRO A 195 -17.16 -52.17 16.71
CA PRO A 195 -16.72 -53.22 15.78
C PRO A 195 -15.37 -52.93 15.10
N HIS A 196 -15.08 -51.66 14.83
CA HIS A 196 -13.90 -51.19 14.09
C HIS A 196 -12.62 -51.13 14.95
N THR A 197 -12.71 -51.40 16.26
CA THR A 197 -11.61 -51.24 17.24
C THR A 197 -10.30 -51.89 16.79
N LYS A 198 -10.35 -53.08 16.20
CA LYS A 198 -9.16 -53.84 15.80
C LYS A 198 -8.40 -53.13 14.67
N SER A 199 -9.11 -52.77 13.59
CA SER A 199 -8.55 -52.13 12.40
C SER A 199 -7.98 -50.74 12.73
N VAL A 200 -8.74 -49.93 13.48
CA VAL A 200 -8.30 -48.60 13.93
C VAL A 200 -7.08 -48.70 14.84
N THR A 201 -7.08 -49.61 15.83
CA THR A 201 -5.93 -49.80 16.72
C THR A 201 -4.67 -50.20 15.95
N ALA A 202 -4.78 -51.11 14.98
CA ALA A 202 -3.65 -51.52 14.17
C ALA A 202 -3.05 -50.35 13.37
N ALA A 203 -3.90 -49.58 12.68
CA ALA A 203 -3.49 -48.41 11.92
C ALA A 203 -2.80 -47.36 12.81
N LEU A 204 -3.37 -47.04 13.97
CA LEU A 204 -2.79 -46.06 14.90
C LEU A 204 -1.46 -46.52 15.51
N LEU A 205 -1.34 -47.80 15.86
CA LEU A 205 -0.11 -48.33 16.46
C LEU A 205 1.07 -48.35 15.48
N SER A 206 0.81 -48.37 14.16
CA SER A 206 1.87 -48.21 13.16
C SER A 206 2.60 -46.86 13.27
N LEU A 207 1.93 -45.82 13.80
CA LEU A 207 2.54 -44.51 14.05
C LEU A 207 3.56 -44.54 15.20
N LYS A 208 3.64 -45.61 15.99
CA LYS A 208 4.56 -45.71 17.15
C LYS A 208 6.02 -45.56 16.77
N THR A 209 6.42 -45.93 15.55
CA THR A 209 7.81 -45.80 15.07
C THR A 209 8.09 -44.44 14.43
N ILE A 210 7.06 -43.66 14.10
CA ILE A 210 7.16 -42.40 13.35
C ILE A 210 6.87 -41.19 14.25
N TYR A 211 5.74 -41.17 14.95
CA TYR A 211 5.29 -40.00 15.72
C TYR A 211 6.28 -39.59 16.82
N PRO A 212 6.85 -40.50 17.64
CA PRO A 212 7.82 -40.10 18.66
C PRO A 212 9.08 -39.44 18.09
N ARG A 213 9.65 -39.99 17.00
CA ARG A 213 10.87 -39.45 16.38
C ARG A 213 10.63 -38.14 15.61
N ARG A 214 9.39 -37.86 15.23
CA ARG A 214 8.98 -36.59 14.61
C ARG A 214 8.62 -35.52 15.65
N ASN A 215 8.20 -35.94 16.84
CA ASN A 215 7.79 -35.05 17.94
C ASN A 215 8.91 -34.76 18.96
N LEU A 216 10.15 -34.55 18.51
CA LEU A 216 11.30 -34.30 19.40
C LEU A 216 11.43 -32.82 19.79
N PRO A 217 12.00 -32.50 20.96
CA PRO A 217 12.28 -31.11 21.34
C PRO A 217 13.44 -30.52 20.51
N ALA A 218 13.51 -29.19 20.44
CA ALA A 218 14.51 -28.47 19.65
C ALA A 218 15.97 -28.80 20.02
N GLU A 219 16.26 -29.15 21.28
CA GLU A 219 17.60 -29.58 21.71
C GLU A 219 18.07 -30.85 21.00
N GLN A 220 17.15 -31.80 20.79
CA GLN A 220 17.45 -33.03 20.07
C GLN A 220 17.57 -32.77 18.56
N TRP A 221 16.77 -31.85 18.01
CA TRP A 221 16.95 -31.39 16.62
C TRP A 221 18.32 -30.75 16.39
N ARG A 222 18.80 -29.93 17.35
CA ARG A 222 20.16 -29.36 17.33
C ARG A 222 21.23 -30.44 17.40
N SER A 223 21.06 -31.40 18.31
CA SER A 223 22.01 -32.52 18.48
C SER A 223 22.11 -33.38 17.22
N ALA A 224 21.00 -33.54 16.49
CA ALA A 224 20.94 -34.27 15.22
C ALA A 224 21.32 -33.40 14.00
N GLN A 225 21.59 -32.10 14.18
CA GLN A 225 21.81 -31.12 13.10
C GLN A 225 20.73 -31.20 11.99
N LEU A 226 19.47 -31.35 12.42
CA LEU A 226 18.33 -31.58 11.54
C LEU A 226 18.21 -30.48 10.47
N LEU A 227 18.01 -30.88 9.21
CA LEU A 227 17.93 -30.02 8.00
C LEU A 227 19.23 -29.32 7.56
N SER A 228 20.35 -29.49 8.28
CA SER A 228 21.61 -28.85 7.88
C SER A 228 22.27 -29.57 6.71
N LEU A 229 22.51 -28.84 5.61
CA LEU A 229 23.30 -29.32 4.47
C LEU A 229 24.81 -29.20 4.71
N LEU A 230 25.22 -28.40 5.70
CA LEU A 230 26.63 -28.11 5.99
C LEU A 230 27.21 -29.02 7.08
N SER A 231 26.35 -29.78 7.77
CA SER A 231 26.75 -30.76 8.81
C SER A 231 27.73 -31.80 8.28
N THR A 232 27.48 -32.33 7.06
CA THR A 232 28.31 -33.33 6.39
C THR A 232 28.56 -32.91 4.93
N PRO A 233 29.55 -32.03 4.67
CA PRO A 233 29.77 -31.47 3.33
C PRO A 233 30.02 -32.52 2.24
N ALA A 234 30.65 -33.65 2.58
CA ALA A 234 30.90 -34.74 1.64
C ALA A 234 29.60 -35.38 1.10
N ALA A 235 28.51 -35.33 1.86
CA ALA A 235 27.21 -35.90 1.51
C ALA A 235 26.25 -34.88 0.88
N MET A 236 26.74 -33.70 0.48
CA MET A 236 25.90 -32.66 -0.13
C MET A 236 25.28 -33.11 -1.46
N LEU A 237 25.98 -33.92 -2.25
CA LEU A 237 25.48 -34.43 -3.53
C LEU A 237 24.62 -35.69 -3.38
N ASP A 238 24.72 -36.38 -2.24
CA ASP A 238 23.97 -37.61 -2.00
C ASP A 238 22.48 -37.30 -1.92
N PRO A 239 21.60 -38.12 -2.53
CA PRO A 239 20.16 -37.93 -2.38
C PRO A 239 19.74 -38.10 -0.92
N ALA A 240 18.90 -37.19 -0.44
CA ALA A 240 18.25 -37.35 0.86
C ALA A 240 17.16 -38.42 0.73
N CYS A 241 17.49 -39.66 1.06
CA CYS A 241 16.58 -40.81 1.04
C CYS A 241 16.39 -41.39 2.44
N CYS A 242 15.19 -41.91 2.70
CA CYS A 242 14.92 -42.76 3.87
C CYS A 242 13.91 -43.85 3.51
N GLU A 243 13.81 -44.88 4.36
CA GLU A 243 12.89 -46.00 4.12
C GLU A 243 11.40 -45.60 4.17
N THR A 244 11.08 -44.45 4.76
CA THR A 244 9.71 -43.94 4.95
C THR A 244 9.57 -42.49 4.48
N MET A 245 9.96 -42.21 3.22
CA MET A 245 10.00 -40.86 2.63
C MET A 245 8.77 -40.00 2.95
N ALA A 246 7.57 -40.54 2.69
CA ALA A 246 6.32 -39.82 2.90
C ALA A 246 6.03 -39.51 4.38
N CYS A 247 6.56 -40.31 5.30
CA CYS A 247 6.45 -40.09 6.73
C CYS A 247 7.35 -38.96 7.25
N GLU A 248 8.38 -38.52 6.51
CA GLU A 248 9.29 -37.46 6.97
C GLU A 248 8.66 -36.07 6.87
N TYR A 249 7.77 -35.85 5.91
CA TYR A 249 7.05 -34.59 5.73
C TYR A 249 5.55 -34.70 6.06
N LEU A 250 5.07 -35.89 6.48
CA LEU A 250 3.71 -36.05 7.00
C LEU A 250 3.48 -35.06 8.15
N PRO A 251 2.39 -34.27 8.15
CA PRO A 251 2.18 -33.22 9.14
C PRO A 251 1.99 -33.81 10.54
N LEU A 252 2.71 -33.25 11.51
CA LEU A 252 2.65 -33.67 12.90
C LEU A 252 1.24 -33.46 13.48
N ASP A 253 0.60 -32.34 13.12
CA ASP A 253 -0.76 -31.99 13.52
C ASP A 253 -1.79 -33.04 13.06
N VAL A 254 -1.60 -33.59 11.87
CA VAL A 254 -2.47 -34.64 11.31
C VAL A 254 -2.28 -35.95 12.08
N MET A 255 -1.04 -36.35 12.37
CA MET A 255 -0.75 -37.53 13.18
C MET A 255 -1.34 -37.41 14.59
N GLU A 256 -1.22 -36.24 15.21
CA GLU A 256 -1.82 -35.95 16.52
C GLU A 256 -3.34 -36.10 16.49
N ARG A 257 -3.98 -35.55 15.46
CA ARG A 257 -5.43 -35.67 15.25
C ARG A 257 -5.85 -37.13 15.10
N TRP A 258 -5.14 -37.92 14.32
CA TRP A 258 -5.41 -39.36 14.17
C TRP A 258 -5.29 -40.08 15.52
N ILE A 259 -4.19 -39.88 16.25
CA ILE A 259 -3.93 -40.54 17.54
C ILE A 259 -5.00 -40.16 18.57
N ILE A 260 -5.29 -38.87 18.73
CA ILE A 260 -6.23 -38.39 19.75
C ILE A 260 -7.66 -38.82 19.43
N ILE A 261 -8.15 -38.56 18.22
CA ILE A 261 -9.53 -38.88 17.85
C ILE A 261 -9.70 -40.39 17.71
N GLY A 262 -8.77 -41.07 17.04
CA GLY A 262 -8.86 -42.50 16.77
C GLY A 262 -8.88 -43.34 18.06
N PHE A 263 -8.01 -43.05 19.04
CA PHE A 263 -8.07 -43.76 20.32
C PHE A 263 -9.26 -43.34 21.20
N LEU A 264 -9.85 -42.16 20.98
CA LEU A 264 -11.10 -41.79 21.63
C LEU A 264 -12.29 -42.60 21.08
N LEU A 265 -12.34 -42.82 19.76
CA LEU A 265 -13.34 -43.68 19.10
C LEU A 265 -13.20 -45.13 19.54
N CYS A 266 -11.97 -45.63 19.63
CA CYS A 266 -11.65 -47.02 20.00
C CYS A 266 -11.08 -47.13 21.42
N HIS A 267 -11.72 -46.46 22.37
CA HIS A 267 -11.26 -46.24 23.75
C HIS A 267 -10.97 -47.52 24.55
N SER A 268 -11.57 -48.67 24.20
CA SER A 268 -11.30 -49.94 24.86
C SER A 268 -9.83 -50.36 24.75
N SER A 269 -9.15 -50.01 23.65
CA SER A 269 -7.73 -50.26 23.39
C SER A 269 -6.82 -49.60 24.43
N LEU A 270 -7.23 -48.46 25.00
CA LEU A 270 -6.45 -47.73 26.03
C LEU A 270 -6.36 -48.50 27.36
N ASN A 271 -7.29 -49.42 27.61
CA ASN A 271 -7.27 -50.26 28.81
C ASN A 271 -6.63 -51.63 28.58
N THR A 272 -6.70 -52.14 27.35
CA THR A 272 -6.23 -53.50 27.02
C THR A 272 -4.84 -53.53 26.40
N ASN A 273 -4.37 -52.43 25.80
CA ASN A 273 -3.08 -52.36 25.13
C ASN A 273 -2.22 -51.19 25.65
N GLN A 274 -1.11 -51.54 26.29
CA GLN A 274 -0.17 -50.57 26.88
C GLN A 274 0.47 -49.65 25.83
N ALA A 275 0.77 -50.16 24.63
CA ALA A 275 1.36 -49.34 23.56
C ALA A 275 0.38 -48.27 23.06
N SER A 276 -0.93 -48.57 23.03
CA SER A 276 -1.97 -47.60 22.68
C SER A 276 -2.02 -46.46 23.70
N LEU A 277 -1.97 -46.81 24.99
CA LEU A 277 -1.95 -45.83 26.07
C LEU A 277 -0.73 -44.91 26.01
N GLU A 278 0.47 -45.47 25.81
CA GLU A 278 1.71 -44.69 25.72
C GLU A 278 1.69 -43.70 24.56
N LEU A 279 1.27 -44.16 23.37
CA LEU A 279 1.18 -43.32 22.18
C LEU A 279 0.14 -42.21 22.36
N TRP A 280 -1.01 -42.53 22.95
CA TRP A 280 -2.06 -41.56 23.25
C TRP A 280 -1.62 -40.51 24.30
N LYS A 281 -0.99 -40.93 25.41
CA LYS A 281 -0.44 -40.00 26.41
C LYS A 281 0.61 -39.06 25.81
N MET A 282 1.44 -39.53 24.88
CA MET A 282 2.41 -38.68 24.20
C MET A 282 1.72 -37.61 23.33
N ALA A 283 0.67 -37.96 22.60
CA ALA A 283 -0.12 -36.98 21.84
C ALA A 283 -0.86 -35.98 22.77
N LEU A 284 -1.45 -36.46 23.87
CA LEU A 284 -2.08 -35.58 24.88
C LEU A 284 -1.10 -34.54 25.46
N ARG A 285 0.18 -34.87 25.56
CA ARG A 285 1.23 -33.96 26.08
C ARG A 285 1.71 -32.90 25.09
N SER A 286 1.22 -32.91 23.84
CA SER A 286 1.70 -32.06 22.74
C SER A 286 0.84 -30.81 22.48
N GLY A 287 -0.33 -30.70 23.10
CA GLY A 287 -1.17 -29.51 22.96
C GLY A 287 -2.48 -29.59 23.73
N LEU A 288 -3.19 -28.47 23.83
CA LEU A 288 -4.54 -28.41 24.41
C LEU A 288 -5.65 -28.47 23.36
N PHE A 289 -5.34 -28.01 22.15
CA PHE A 289 -6.31 -27.82 21.09
C PHE A 289 -5.89 -28.51 19.79
N LEU A 290 -6.85 -29.14 19.12
CA LEU A 290 -6.76 -29.60 17.74
C LEU A 290 -7.80 -28.90 16.88
N ASN A 291 -7.56 -28.77 15.58
CA ASN A 291 -8.54 -28.23 14.65
C ASN A 291 -9.40 -29.36 14.09
N TYR A 292 -10.73 -29.20 14.16
CA TYR A 292 -11.63 -30.02 13.34
C TYR A 292 -11.57 -29.54 11.90
N THR A 293 -11.81 -28.24 11.73
CA THR A 293 -11.69 -27.52 10.47
C THR A 293 -11.58 -26.03 10.79
N ARG A 294 -10.73 -25.30 10.07
CA ARG A 294 -10.60 -23.84 10.19
C ARG A 294 -10.47 -23.41 11.66
N ASP A 295 -11.26 -22.45 12.11
CA ASP A 295 -11.25 -21.91 13.46
C ASP A 295 -12.03 -22.73 14.51
N GLU A 296 -12.60 -23.87 14.12
CA GLU A 296 -13.32 -24.76 15.03
C GLU A 296 -12.40 -25.77 15.68
N VAL A 297 -12.17 -25.60 16.98
CA VAL A 297 -11.23 -26.39 17.75
C VAL A 297 -11.90 -27.44 18.65
N LEU A 298 -11.15 -28.51 18.91
CA LEU A 298 -11.37 -29.52 19.94
C LEU A 298 -10.51 -29.18 21.16
N ASN A 299 -11.12 -28.92 22.32
CA ASN A 299 -10.38 -28.90 23.59
C ASN A 299 -10.16 -30.35 24.03
N ILE A 300 -8.97 -30.87 23.77
CA ILE A 300 -8.64 -32.31 23.85
C ILE A 300 -8.98 -32.82 25.25
N HIS A 301 -8.31 -32.28 26.27
CA HIS A 301 -8.40 -32.76 27.65
C HIS A 301 -9.80 -32.63 28.21
N LYS A 302 -10.48 -31.50 27.97
CA LYS A 302 -11.84 -31.28 28.47
C LYS A 302 -12.81 -32.29 27.88
N VAL A 303 -12.81 -32.46 26.56
CA VAL A 303 -13.73 -33.38 25.89
C VAL A 303 -13.45 -34.82 26.28
N THR A 304 -12.18 -35.23 26.37
CA THR A 304 -11.82 -36.58 26.79
C THR A 304 -12.19 -36.85 28.25
N GLU A 305 -12.02 -35.87 29.14
CA GLU A 305 -12.41 -35.97 30.54
C GLU A 305 -13.93 -36.11 30.69
N ASP A 306 -14.70 -35.18 30.08
CA ASP A 306 -16.17 -35.17 30.12
C ASP A 306 -16.76 -36.48 29.54
N HIS A 307 -16.15 -37.01 28.48
CA HIS A 307 -16.60 -38.25 27.86
C HIS A 307 -16.34 -39.49 28.73
N PHE A 308 -15.17 -39.60 29.35
CA PHE A 308 -14.81 -40.75 30.18
C PHE A 308 -15.39 -40.71 31.60
N ASP A 309 -15.77 -39.54 32.12
CA ASP A 309 -16.44 -39.41 33.43
C ASP A 309 -17.76 -40.21 33.49
N GLY A 310 -18.46 -40.31 32.35
CA GLY A 310 -19.68 -41.12 32.21
C GLY A 310 -19.46 -42.62 32.02
N MET A 311 -18.21 -43.10 31.94
CA MET A 311 -17.89 -44.50 31.59
C MET A 311 -17.31 -45.30 32.76
N LYS A 312 -17.88 -46.48 33.03
CA LYS A 312 -17.36 -47.40 34.04
C LYS A 312 -15.98 -47.94 33.64
N GLY A 313 -15.02 -47.90 34.57
CA GLY A 313 -13.66 -48.45 34.38
C GLY A 313 -12.61 -47.47 33.86
N TYR A 314 -12.95 -46.18 33.68
CA TYR A 314 -12.05 -45.18 33.09
C TYR A 314 -11.43 -44.20 34.10
N SER A 315 -11.63 -44.37 35.41
CA SER A 315 -11.09 -43.45 36.43
C SER A 315 -9.57 -43.29 36.37
N LYS A 316 -8.83 -44.35 36.01
CA LYS A 316 -7.37 -44.27 35.78
C LYS A 316 -7.03 -43.41 34.57
N ARG A 317 -7.81 -43.50 33.50
CA ARG A 317 -7.62 -42.70 32.27
C ARG A 317 -7.92 -41.22 32.51
N ILE A 318 -8.90 -40.91 33.36
CA ILE A 318 -9.16 -39.54 33.80
C ILE A 318 -7.95 -38.96 34.55
N ALA A 319 -7.29 -39.76 35.41
CA ALA A 319 -6.06 -39.34 36.06
C ALA A 319 -4.91 -39.10 35.04
N ASP A 320 -4.76 -40.00 34.05
CA ASP A 320 -3.79 -39.82 32.96
C ASP A 320 -4.04 -38.51 32.16
N ILE A 321 -5.31 -38.19 31.86
CA ILE A 321 -5.70 -36.94 31.17
C ILE A 321 -5.31 -35.72 32.00
N LYS A 322 -5.59 -35.72 33.31
CA LYS A 322 -5.26 -34.61 34.21
C LYS A 322 -3.75 -34.38 34.30
N GLU A 323 -2.98 -35.46 34.43
CA GLU A 323 -1.51 -35.43 34.42
C GLU A 323 -0.97 -34.84 33.10
N CYS A 324 -1.48 -35.30 31.96
CA CYS A 324 -1.05 -34.78 30.65
C CYS A 324 -1.43 -33.31 30.48
N ARG A 325 -2.61 -32.90 30.96
CA ARG A 325 -3.06 -31.50 30.93
C ARG A 325 -2.13 -30.60 31.73
N GLU A 326 -1.74 -31.00 32.94
CA GLU A 326 -0.79 -30.26 33.77
C GLU A 326 0.58 -30.14 33.08
N HIS A 327 1.05 -31.22 32.45
CA HIS A 327 2.28 -31.20 31.65
C HIS A 327 2.21 -30.19 30.50
N VAL A 328 1.11 -30.17 29.74
CA VAL A 328 0.95 -29.24 28.61
C VAL A 328 1.00 -27.79 29.08
N LEU A 329 0.26 -27.49 30.16
CA LEU A 329 0.20 -26.15 30.74
C LEU A 329 1.56 -25.66 31.27
N ALA A 330 2.43 -26.59 31.69
CA ALA A 330 3.75 -26.26 32.23
C ALA A 330 4.85 -26.17 31.16
N ASN A 331 4.84 -27.04 30.13
CA ASN A 331 6.03 -27.26 29.28
C ASN A 331 5.82 -26.93 27.79
N CYS A 332 4.59 -27.03 27.29
CA CYS A 332 4.35 -27.07 25.85
C CYS A 332 4.63 -25.73 25.16
N GLY A 333 4.24 -24.61 25.80
CA GLY A 333 4.51 -23.26 25.29
C GLY A 333 5.99 -23.02 24.99
N ALA A 334 6.85 -23.27 25.99
CA ALA A 334 8.29 -23.16 25.85
C ALA A 334 8.86 -24.11 24.79
N MET A 335 8.40 -25.37 24.74
CA MET A 335 8.87 -26.35 23.76
C MET A 335 8.66 -25.89 22.31
N HIS A 336 7.45 -25.44 21.98
CA HIS A 336 7.13 -24.96 20.62
C HIS A 336 7.82 -23.64 20.29
N ARG A 337 8.00 -22.74 21.28
CA ARG A 337 8.82 -21.53 21.07
C ARG A 337 10.25 -21.87 20.66
N GLU A 338 10.87 -22.83 21.34
CA GLU A 338 12.24 -23.28 21.01
C GLU A 338 12.32 -23.96 19.63
N ARG A 339 11.27 -24.70 19.23
CA ARG A 339 11.18 -25.27 17.87
C ARG A 339 11.12 -24.19 16.80
N ARG A 340 10.28 -23.17 16.98
CA ARG A 340 10.22 -22.02 16.05
C ARG A 340 11.55 -21.29 15.95
N HIS A 341 12.24 -21.09 17.08
CA HIS A 341 13.57 -20.50 17.09
C HIS A 341 14.59 -21.34 16.30
N PHE A 342 14.61 -22.67 16.51
CA PHE A 342 15.46 -23.58 15.74
C PHE A 342 15.16 -23.51 14.24
N LEU A 343 13.87 -23.59 13.87
CA LEU A 343 13.44 -23.59 12.47
C LEU A 343 13.81 -22.31 11.74
N ARG A 344 13.74 -21.12 12.39
CA ARG A 344 14.20 -19.87 11.77
C ARG A 344 15.67 -19.96 11.33
N VAL A 345 16.55 -20.51 12.17
CA VAL A 345 17.97 -20.67 11.85
C VAL A 345 18.16 -21.74 10.77
N ALA A 346 17.52 -22.90 10.92
CA ALA A 346 17.66 -24.02 9.99
C ALA A 346 17.14 -23.69 8.59
N LEU A 347 15.96 -23.06 8.48
CA LEU A 347 15.39 -22.67 7.18
C LEU A 347 16.22 -21.57 6.52
N LYS A 348 16.80 -20.64 7.30
CA LYS A 348 17.68 -19.60 6.76
C LYS A 348 18.95 -20.18 6.16
N GLU A 349 19.61 -21.11 6.85
CA GLU A 349 20.77 -21.84 6.32
C GLU A 349 20.39 -22.63 5.06
N LEU A 350 19.33 -23.44 5.14
CA LEU A 350 18.85 -24.26 4.02
C LEU A 350 18.53 -23.40 2.80
N TYR A 351 17.76 -22.33 2.97
CA TYR A 351 17.45 -21.38 1.90
C TYR A 351 18.72 -20.78 1.28
N LYS A 352 19.66 -20.31 2.11
CA LYS A 352 20.86 -19.64 1.61
C LYS A 352 21.77 -20.57 0.81
N VAL A 353 21.92 -21.82 1.26
CA VAL A 353 22.68 -22.84 0.52
C VAL A 353 22.00 -23.20 -0.80
N LEU A 354 20.67 -23.39 -0.80
CA LEU A 354 19.91 -23.72 -2.01
C LEU A 354 19.77 -22.54 -2.99
N GLU A 355 19.81 -21.31 -2.50
CA GLU A 355 19.84 -20.11 -3.34
C GLU A 355 21.18 -19.96 -4.05
N ASP A 356 22.28 -20.28 -3.37
CA ASP A 356 23.64 -20.25 -3.92
C ASP A 356 23.87 -21.40 -4.91
N GLU A 357 23.39 -22.61 -4.59
CA GLU A 357 23.51 -23.81 -5.41
C GLU A 357 22.14 -24.46 -5.71
N PRO A 358 21.35 -23.92 -6.68
CA PRO A 358 20.03 -24.44 -7.02
C PRO A 358 20.01 -25.89 -7.50
N GLY A 359 21.14 -26.42 -7.98
CA GLY A 359 21.29 -27.82 -8.39
C GLY A 359 21.00 -28.81 -7.25
N LEU A 360 21.20 -28.40 -5.99
CA LEU A 360 20.93 -29.21 -4.82
C LEU A 360 19.43 -29.45 -4.57
N LEU A 361 18.55 -28.68 -5.21
CA LEU A 361 17.10 -28.88 -5.10
C LEU A 361 16.65 -30.25 -5.61
N GLY A 362 17.39 -30.87 -6.53
CA GLY A 362 17.16 -32.25 -6.95
C GLY A 362 17.40 -33.25 -5.81
N PRO A 363 18.66 -33.50 -5.40
CA PRO A 363 18.98 -34.48 -4.37
C PRO A 363 18.42 -34.14 -2.97
N LYS A 364 18.14 -32.85 -2.68
CA LYS A 364 17.70 -32.40 -1.35
C LYS A 364 16.24 -31.92 -1.30
N ALA A 365 15.41 -32.24 -2.31
CA ALA A 365 13.99 -31.89 -2.33
C ALA A 365 13.25 -32.30 -1.04
N LEU A 366 13.59 -33.46 -0.47
CA LEU A 366 13.01 -33.97 0.77
C LEU A 366 13.21 -32.99 1.95
N PHE A 367 14.40 -32.40 2.09
CA PHE A 367 14.69 -31.46 3.17
C PHE A 367 13.85 -30.20 3.05
N VAL A 368 13.56 -29.74 1.82
CA VAL A 368 12.64 -28.61 1.61
C VAL A 368 11.24 -28.97 2.08
N MET A 369 10.71 -30.15 1.71
CA MET A 369 9.37 -30.60 2.12
C MET A 369 9.27 -30.79 3.64
N MET A 370 10.31 -31.34 4.28
CA MET A 370 10.41 -31.46 5.73
C MET A 370 10.43 -30.09 6.42
N ALA A 371 11.29 -29.18 5.95
CA ALA A 371 11.45 -27.84 6.51
C ALA A 371 10.14 -27.04 6.46
N LEU A 372 9.45 -27.12 5.32
CA LEU A 372 8.15 -26.51 5.11
C LEU A 372 7.09 -27.12 6.04
N SER A 373 7.00 -28.45 6.09
CA SER A 373 6.03 -29.17 6.94
C SER A 373 6.20 -28.84 8.42
N PHE A 374 7.44 -28.87 8.92
CA PHE A 374 7.72 -28.59 10.34
C PHE A 374 7.39 -27.14 10.70
N SER A 375 7.74 -26.21 9.82
CA SER A 375 7.46 -24.79 10.02
C SER A 375 5.97 -24.50 9.99
N ARG A 376 5.25 -25.11 9.03
CA ARG A 376 3.80 -25.04 8.95
C ARG A 376 3.16 -25.52 10.24
N ASP A 377 3.54 -26.70 10.72
CA ASP A 377 2.95 -27.30 11.93
C ASP A 377 3.12 -26.40 13.16
N GLU A 378 4.31 -25.79 13.33
CA GLU A 378 4.57 -24.86 14.44
C GLU A 378 3.77 -23.54 14.30
N VAL A 379 3.55 -23.05 13.08
CA VAL A 379 2.67 -21.89 12.84
C VAL A 379 1.22 -22.23 13.17
N LEU A 380 0.69 -23.34 12.66
CA LEU A 380 -0.69 -23.77 12.95
C LEU A 380 -0.90 -24.00 14.45
N TRP A 381 0.09 -24.59 15.12
CA TRP A 381 0.07 -24.80 16.56
C TRP A 381 -0.02 -23.49 17.33
N LEU A 382 0.80 -22.51 16.97
CA LEU A 382 0.78 -21.20 17.62
C LEU A 382 -0.55 -20.49 17.41
N VAL A 383 -1.07 -20.48 16.18
CA VAL A 383 -2.32 -19.77 15.83
C VAL A 383 -3.47 -20.24 16.71
N ARG A 384 -3.73 -21.56 16.77
CA ARG A 384 -4.86 -22.09 17.55
C ARG A 384 -4.70 -21.91 19.06
N HIS A 385 -3.47 -21.94 19.59
CA HIS A 385 -3.24 -21.77 21.02
C HIS A 385 -3.28 -20.29 21.44
N SER A 386 -2.76 -19.38 20.61
CA SER A 386 -2.71 -17.95 20.95
C SER A 386 -4.07 -17.31 21.26
N GLU A 387 -5.15 -17.81 20.64
CA GLU A 387 -6.52 -17.32 20.88
C GLU A 387 -7.26 -18.09 21.99
N ASN A 388 -6.97 -19.38 22.16
CA ASN A 388 -7.77 -20.27 23.00
C ASN A 388 -7.16 -20.57 24.37
N MET A 389 -5.93 -20.14 24.64
CA MET A 389 -5.28 -20.39 25.92
C MET A 389 -6.02 -19.72 27.10
N PRO A 390 -6.23 -20.44 28.23
CA PRO A 390 -6.78 -19.84 29.43
C PRO A 390 -5.86 -18.73 29.97
N LYS A 391 -6.44 -17.76 30.69
CA LYS A 391 -5.68 -16.66 31.31
C LYS A 391 -4.66 -17.23 32.32
N MET A 392 -3.38 -17.24 31.95
CA MET A 392 -2.26 -17.77 32.73
C MET A 392 -1.13 -16.74 32.85
N LYS A 393 -0.15 -17.01 33.75
CA LYS A 393 1.00 -16.12 33.98
C LYS A 393 2.03 -16.12 32.83
N THR A 394 2.07 -17.15 31.99
CA THR A 394 3.09 -17.38 30.93
C THR A 394 2.52 -17.20 29.52
N LEU A 395 1.77 -16.11 29.28
CA LEU A 395 1.16 -15.85 27.96
C LEU A 395 2.18 -15.51 26.86
N ASP A 396 3.42 -15.14 27.23
CA ASP A 396 4.46 -14.75 26.28
C ASP A 396 4.95 -15.92 25.39
N ASP A 397 4.89 -17.16 25.89
CA ASP A 397 5.26 -18.35 25.13
C ASP A 397 4.35 -18.61 23.91
N TYR A 398 3.14 -18.04 23.95
CA TYR A 398 2.10 -18.14 22.93
C TYR A 398 2.04 -16.90 22.02
N ASN A 399 3.08 -16.05 22.08
CA ASN A 399 3.33 -14.98 21.14
C ASN A 399 4.69 -15.21 20.46
N ASP A 400 4.85 -14.73 19.23
CA ASP A 400 6.13 -14.78 18.53
C ASP A 400 6.34 -13.48 17.75
N ASN A 401 7.20 -12.61 18.29
CA ASN A 401 7.63 -11.35 17.69
C ASN A 401 8.52 -11.54 16.45
N GLN A 402 9.04 -12.74 16.21
CA GLN A 402 9.91 -13.07 15.08
C GLN A 402 9.20 -13.93 14.03
N MET A 403 7.87 -13.98 14.06
CA MET A 403 7.09 -14.78 13.11
C MET A 403 7.36 -14.39 11.65
N ALA A 404 7.61 -13.10 11.39
CA ALA A 404 7.96 -12.60 10.07
C ALA A 404 9.13 -13.38 9.42
N GLU A 405 10.21 -13.63 10.17
CA GLU A 405 11.39 -14.33 9.66
C GLU A 405 11.08 -15.78 9.24
N LEU A 406 10.28 -16.50 10.05
CA LEU A 406 9.89 -17.87 9.74
C LEU A 406 9.05 -17.93 8.47
N LEU A 407 8.01 -17.08 8.38
CA LEU A 407 7.13 -16.99 7.22
C LEU A 407 7.90 -16.59 5.96
N PHE A 408 8.84 -15.64 6.08
CA PHE A 408 9.67 -15.20 4.97
C PHE A 408 10.53 -16.34 4.40
N HIS A 409 11.18 -17.14 5.25
CA HIS A 409 11.99 -18.25 4.78
C HIS A 409 11.16 -19.40 4.20
N MET A 410 9.95 -19.64 4.71
CA MET A 410 8.99 -20.56 4.07
C MET A 410 8.67 -20.10 2.64
N GLU A 411 8.33 -18.82 2.44
CA GLU A 411 8.04 -18.28 1.10
C GLU A 411 9.26 -18.29 0.17
N LYS A 412 10.46 -18.03 0.69
CA LYS A 412 11.68 -18.14 -0.12
C LYS A 412 11.96 -19.56 -0.58
N LEU A 413 11.78 -20.57 0.27
CA LEU A 413 11.93 -21.98 -0.11
C LEU A 413 10.88 -22.41 -1.15
N ARG A 414 9.62 -22.00 -0.98
CA ARG A 414 8.56 -22.19 -1.99
C ARG A 414 8.97 -21.55 -3.31
N GLY A 415 9.43 -20.30 -3.27
CA GLY A 415 9.90 -19.56 -4.44
C GLY A 415 11.06 -20.24 -5.17
N LEU A 416 12.02 -20.83 -4.46
CA LEU A 416 13.11 -21.60 -5.08
C LEU A 416 12.60 -22.85 -5.81
N MET A 417 11.71 -23.62 -5.18
CA MET A 417 11.12 -24.82 -5.81
C MET A 417 10.33 -24.46 -7.09
N ARG A 418 9.60 -23.35 -7.09
CA ARG A 418 8.89 -22.87 -8.29
C ARG A 418 9.85 -22.38 -9.38
N LYS A 419 10.79 -21.52 -9.00
CA LYS A 419 11.75 -20.90 -9.93
C LYS A 419 12.64 -21.93 -10.61
N TYR A 420 13.06 -22.97 -9.88
CA TYR A 420 13.95 -24.02 -10.37
C TYR A 420 13.24 -25.38 -10.52
N ASN A 421 11.93 -25.38 -10.76
CA ASN A 421 11.15 -26.62 -10.94
C ASN A 421 11.75 -27.52 -12.04
N HIS A 422 12.20 -26.94 -13.15
CA HIS A 422 12.89 -27.68 -14.22
C HIS A 422 14.11 -28.49 -13.72
N VAL A 423 14.88 -27.97 -12.74
CA VAL A 423 16.04 -28.67 -12.16
C VAL A 423 15.57 -29.88 -11.35
N VAL A 424 14.54 -29.71 -10.54
CA VAL A 424 13.92 -30.76 -9.73
C VAL A 424 13.35 -31.86 -10.64
N GLN A 425 12.55 -31.47 -11.65
CA GLN A 425 11.96 -32.38 -12.63
C GLN A 425 13.03 -33.17 -13.38
N ARG A 426 14.06 -32.50 -13.89
CA ARG A 426 15.15 -33.14 -14.64
C ARG A 426 15.86 -34.19 -13.78
N TYR A 427 16.19 -33.86 -12.53
CA TYR A 427 16.84 -34.78 -11.61
C TYR A 427 15.98 -36.02 -11.34
N HIS A 428 14.70 -35.82 -10.98
CA HIS A 428 13.82 -36.94 -10.63
C HIS A 428 13.37 -37.77 -11.82
N VAL A 429 13.26 -37.21 -13.03
CA VAL A 429 13.04 -38.00 -14.27
C VAL A 429 14.21 -38.94 -14.52
N GLN A 430 15.45 -38.48 -14.35
CA GLN A 430 16.62 -39.34 -14.46
C GLN A 430 16.63 -40.42 -13.38
N TYR A 431 16.34 -40.04 -12.14
CA TYR A 431 16.29 -40.97 -11.02
C TYR A 431 15.26 -42.08 -11.25
N LEU A 432 14.05 -41.71 -11.68
CA LEU A 432 12.96 -42.64 -11.97
C LEU A 432 13.32 -43.61 -13.08
N ALA A 433 13.84 -43.11 -14.21
CA ALA A 433 14.12 -43.92 -15.39
C ALA A 433 15.36 -44.81 -15.24
N GLN A 434 16.41 -44.30 -14.59
CA GLN A 434 17.74 -44.94 -14.60
C GLN A 434 18.07 -45.71 -13.31
N TYR A 435 17.37 -45.43 -12.21
CA TYR A 435 17.60 -46.12 -10.95
C TYR A 435 16.33 -46.79 -10.44
N ASP A 436 15.26 -46.04 -10.21
CA ASP A 436 14.06 -46.58 -9.55
C ASP A 436 13.39 -47.68 -10.38
N ALA A 437 13.28 -47.50 -11.70
CA ALA A 437 12.72 -48.51 -12.59
C ALA A 437 13.51 -49.81 -12.56
N LEU A 438 14.84 -49.74 -12.48
CA LEU A 438 15.73 -50.91 -12.41
C LEU A 438 15.62 -51.60 -11.05
N LEU A 439 15.65 -50.83 -9.96
CA LEU A 439 15.52 -51.34 -8.60
C LEU A 439 14.14 -51.99 -8.38
N LEU A 440 13.08 -51.35 -8.86
CA LEU A 440 11.73 -51.89 -8.81
C LEU A 440 11.63 -53.20 -9.60
N ASN A 441 12.18 -53.24 -10.82
CA ASN A 441 12.18 -54.45 -11.62
C ASN A 441 12.92 -55.60 -10.92
N ASP A 442 14.11 -55.36 -10.38
CA ASP A 442 14.86 -56.36 -9.60
C ASP A 442 14.06 -56.85 -8.39
N THR A 443 13.44 -55.92 -7.65
CA THR A 443 12.58 -56.23 -6.50
C THR A 443 11.41 -57.14 -6.90
N ILE A 444 10.77 -56.87 -8.05
CA ILE A 444 9.64 -57.66 -8.57
C ILE A 444 10.11 -59.06 -9.01
N GLN A 445 11.24 -59.17 -9.72
CA GLN A 445 11.76 -60.46 -10.19
C GLN A 445 12.16 -61.40 -9.06
N ASN A 446 12.53 -60.85 -7.89
CA ASN A 446 12.88 -61.62 -6.70
C ASN A 446 11.67 -62.12 -5.89
N MET A 447 10.44 -61.86 -6.35
CA MET A 447 9.21 -62.31 -5.68
C MET A 447 8.85 -63.75 -6.06
N TYR A 448 8.55 -64.59 -5.06
CA TYR A 448 8.30 -66.03 -5.27
C TYR A 448 6.91 -66.35 -5.86
N VAL A 449 5.91 -65.51 -5.61
CA VAL A 449 4.52 -65.68 -6.06
C VAL A 449 3.95 -64.29 -6.37
N CYS A 450 3.53 -64.04 -7.61
CA CYS A 450 2.83 -62.82 -8.02
C CYS A 450 1.64 -63.20 -8.92
N PRO A 451 0.39 -62.88 -8.54
CA PRO A 451 -0.78 -63.14 -9.38
C PRO A 451 -0.81 -62.20 -10.60
N GLU A 452 -1.61 -62.58 -11.61
CA GLU A 452 -1.62 -61.90 -12.91
C GLU A 452 -2.02 -60.41 -12.82
N GLU A 453 -3.05 -60.07 -12.04
CA GLU A 453 -3.52 -58.69 -11.90
C GLU A 453 -2.47 -57.75 -11.27
N GLU A 454 -1.83 -58.18 -10.17
CA GLU A 454 -0.74 -57.45 -9.52
C GLU A 454 0.50 -57.38 -10.42
N SER A 455 0.83 -58.47 -11.12
CA SER A 455 1.97 -58.52 -12.05
C SER A 455 1.81 -57.54 -13.20
N VAL A 456 0.59 -57.37 -13.73
CA VAL A 456 0.30 -56.40 -14.79
C VAL A 456 0.51 -54.97 -14.29
N LEU A 457 0.01 -54.64 -13.09
CA LEU A 457 0.21 -53.31 -12.49
C LEU A 457 1.70 -53.02 -12.25
N MET A 458 2.41 -53.95 -11.63
CA MET A 458 3.84 -53.81 -11.35
C MET A 458 4.68 -53.66 -12.63
N SER A 459 4.36 -54.42 -13.69
CA SER A 459 5.02 -54.30 -14.99
C SER A 459 4.72 -52.96 -15.66
N SER A 460 3.49 -52.46 -15.51
CA SER A 460 3.10 -51.13 -15.98
C SER A 460 3.91 -50.02 -15.29
N PHE A 461 4.20 -50.14 -14.00
CA PHE A 461 5.04 -49.19 -13.27
C PHE A 461 6.44 -49.13 -13.88
N VAL A 462 7.10 -50.28 -14.02
CA VAL A 462 8.45 -50.35 -14.61
C VAL A 462 8.46 -49.79 -16.03
N SER A 463 7.48 -50.14 -16.86
CA SER A 463 7.37 -49.63 -18.23
C SER A 463 7.18 -48.11 -18.28
N THR A 464 6.31 -47.57 -17.43
CA THR A 464 6.03 -46.13 -17.38
C THR A 464 7.25 -45.35 -16.93
N LEU A 465 7.91 -45.82 -15.85
CA LEU A 465 9.11 -45.16 -15.31
C LEU A 465 10.30 -45.24 -16.29
N SER A 466 10.51 -46.39 -16.94
CA SER A 466 11.60 -46.58 -17.91
C SER A 466 11.42 -45.75 -19.19
N ALA A 467 10.18 -45.39 -19.53
CA ALA A 467 9.87 -44.57 -20.70
C ALA A 467 10.19 -43.08 -20.47
N LEU A 468 10.37 -42.65 -19.23
CA LEU A 468 10.68 -41.26 -18.90
C LEU A 468 12.08 -40.89 -19.44
N SER A 469 12.21 -39.68 -19.96
CA SER A 469 13.51 -39.19 -20.42
C SER A 469 13.67 -37.69 -20.24
N ILE A 470 14.93 -37.28 -20.11
CA ILE A 470 15.33 -35.86 -19.99
C ILE A 470 14.80 -35.02 -21.16
N LYS A 471 14.69 -35.61 -22.36
CA LYS A 471 14.19 -34.90 -23.55
C LYS A 471 12.80 -34.34 -23.33
N GLN A 472 11.96 -35.03 -22.56
CA GLN A 472 10.60 -34.59 -22.25
C GLN A 472 10.62 -33.33 -21.38
N VAL A 473 11.55 -33.26 -20.42
CA VAL A 473 11.76 -32.07 -19.57
C VAL A 473 12.29 -30.91 -20.40
N ASP A 474 13.29 -31.16 -21.26
CA ASP A 474 13.87 -30.14 -22.14
C ASP A 474 12.84 -29.59 -23.15
N ASN A 475 11.90 -30.44 -23.59
CA ASN A 475 10.77 -30.08 -24.44
C ASN A 475 9.61 -29.40 -23.68
N LYS A 476 9.67 -29.33 -22.34
CA LYS A 476 8.58 -28.85 -21.47
C LYS A 476 7.26 -29.60 -21.67
N GLU A 477 7.35 -30.92 -21.85
CA GLU A 477 6.17 -31.79 -21.89
C GLU A 477 5.45 -31.78 -20.52
N GLU A 478 4.13 -31.82 -20.54
CA GLU A 478 3.34 -32.01 -19.33
C GLU A 478 3.38 -33.48 -18.92
N PHE A 479 3.84 -33.75 -17.70
CA PHE A 479 3.84 -35.09 -17.11
C PHE A 479 2.52 -35.32 -16.36
N ASP A 480 1.94 -36.52 -16.49
CA ASP A 480 0.83 -36.96 -15.65
C ASP A 480 1.14 -38.35 -15.08
N LEU A 481 1.51 -38.38 -13.80
CA LEU A 481 1.84 -39.59 -13.05
C LEU A 481 0.78 -39.88 -11.99
N ARG A 482 -0.42 -39.29 -12.10
CA ARG A 482 -1.53 -39.59 -11.18
C ARG A 482 -1.99 -41.04 -11.31
N GLY A 483 -1.96 -41.59 -12.52
CA GLY A 483 -2.32 -42.99 -12.79
C GLY A 483 -1.48 -43.97 -11.97
N ILE A 484 -0.14 -43.87 -12.05
CA ILE A 484 0.77 -44.74 -11.29
C ILE A 484 0.60 -44.60 -9.78
N ARG A 485 0.34 -43.38 -9.26
CA ARG A 485 0.06 -43.18 -7.83
C ARG A 485 -1.25 -43.82 -7.39
N MET A 486 -2.30 -43.71 -8.19
CA MET A 486 -3.58 -44.37 -7.91
C MET A 486 -3.49 -45.89 -8.01
N ASP A 487 -2.73 -46.41 -8.98
CA ASP A 487 -2.48 -47.83 -9.13
C ASP A 487 -1.63 -48.40 -7.99
N TRP A 488 -0.68 -47.62 -7.46
CA TRP A 488 0.03 -48.00 -6.24
C TRP A 488 -0.93 -48.10 -5.04
N LEU A 489 -1.83 -47.13 -4.87
CA LEU A 489 -2.87 -47.20 -3.83
C LEU A 489 -3.82 -48.39 -4.02
N ARG A 490 -4.20 -48.72 -5.26
CA ARG A 490 -4.97 -49.95 -5.58
C ARG A 490 -4.22 -51.20 -5.16
N LEU A 491 -2.94 -51.29 -5.54
CA LEU A 491 -2.09 -52.42 -5.20
C LEU A 491 -1.91 -52.55 -3.68
N GLN A 492 -1.71 -51.45 -2.95
CA GLN A 492 -1.72 -51.43 -1.49
C GLN A 492 -3.01 -52.03 -0.94
N ALA A 493 -4.18 -51.64 -1.47
CA ALA A 493 -5.46 -52.18 -1.02
C ALA A 493 -5.58 -53.69 -1.30
N TYR A 494 -5.25 -54.14 -2.51
CA TYR A 494 -5.33 -55.56 -2.90
C TYR A 494 -4.41 -56.46 -2.06
N THR A 495 -3.21 -55.97 -1.77
CA THR A 495 -2.17 -56.73 -1.04
C THR A 495 -2.29 -56.61 0.48
N SER A 496 -3.26 -55.83 0.97
CA SER A 496 -3.50 -55.62 2.40
C SER A 496 -4.73 -56.36 2.94
N VAL A 497 -5.58 -56.94 2.09
CA VAL A 497 -6.72 -57.75 2.58
C VAL A 497 -6.24 -59.06 3.19
N ASN A 498 -7.02 -59.62 4.12
CA ASN A 498 -6.68 -60.91 4.71
C ASN A 498 -6.70 -62.02 3.66
N LYS A 499 -5.69 -62.90 3.69
CA LYS A 499 -5.45 -63.95 2.69
C LYS A 499 -5.24 -63.42 1.26
N ALA A 500 -4.78 -62.17 1.10
CA ALA A 500 -4.28 -61.69 -0.18
C ALA A 500 -3.27 -62.71 -0.75
N PRO A 501 -3.33 -63.05 -2.06
CA PRO A 501 -2.35 -63.93 -2.68
C PRO A 501 -0.92 -63.41 -2.57
N LEU A 502 -0.77 -62.09 -2.51
CA LEU A 502 0.47 -61.37 -2.33
C LEU A 502 0.35 -60.40 -1.13
N PRO A 503 0.62 -60.83 0.12
CA PRO A 503 0.52 -59.96 1.28
C PRO A 503 1.69 -58.95 1.33
N LEU A 504 1.42 -57.65 1.32
CA LEU A 504 2.48 -56.62 1.27
C LEU A 504 3.44 -56.69 2.47
N LYS A 505 2.93 -57.09 3.65
CA LYS A 505 3.72 -57.27 4.88
C LYS A 505 4.88 -58.26 4.72
N ASP A 506 4.76 -59.22 3.80
CA ASP A 506 5.77 -60.24 3.55
C ASP A 506 6.83 -59.75 2.52
N TYR A 507 6.61 -58.59 1.90
CA TYR A 507 7.47 -57.95 0.90
C TYR A 507 7.80 -56.48 1.28
N PRO A 508 8.54 -56.25 2.39
CA PRO A 508 8.90 -54.91 2.88
C PRO A 508 9.62 -54.04 1.84
N ASP A 509 10.53 -54.64 1.07
CA ASP A 509 11.38 -53.89 0.13
C ASP A 509 10.56 -53.29 -1.03
N LEU A 510 9.51 -53.99 -1.47
CA LEU A 510 8.56 -53.47 -2.45
C LEU A 510 7.88 -52.20 -1.93
N ALA A 511 7.40 -52.22 -0.69
CA ALA A 511 6.75 -51.06 -0.07
C ALA A 511 7.72 -49.88 0.06
N LYS A 512 8.95 -50.12 0.51
CA LYS A 512 10.00 -49.09 0.63
C LYS A 512 10.30 -48.43 -0.72
N VAL A 513 10.54 -49.25 -1.75
CA VAL A 513 10.87 -48.76 -3.10
C VAL A 513 9.69 -47.98 -3.70
N MET A 514 8.46 -48.51 -3.61
CA MET A 514 7.29 -47.83 -4.16
C MET A 514 6.94 -46.52 -3.44
N ASN A 515 7.10 -46.44 -2.12
CA ASN A 515 6.90 -45.19 -1.37
C ASN A 515 7.95 -44.13 -1.73
N MET A 516 9.19 -44.55 -2.03
CA MET A 516 10.23 -43.66 -2.55
C MET A 516 9.89 -43.18 -3.97
N ILE A 517 9.51 -44.10 -4.86
CA ILE A 517 9.07 -43.79 -6.22
C ILE A 517 7.92 -42.80 -6.19
N GLN A 518 6.94 -42.99 -5.31
CA GLN A 518 5.80 -42.10 -5.19
C GLN A 518 6.23 -40.66 -4.91
N PHE A 519 7.17 -40.44 -3.98
CA PHE A 519 7.74 -39.12 -3.73
C PHE A 519 8.45 -38.57 -4.98
N HIS A 520 9.28 -39.37 -5.65
CA HIS A 520 9.97 -38.96 -6.87
C HIS A 520 9.00 -38.59 -8.00
N THR A 521 7.91 -39.34 -8.21
CA THR A 521 6.88 -38.97 -9.20
C THR A 521 6.29 -37.61 -8.90
N ARG A 522 5.97 -37.32 -7.62
CA ARG A 522 5.43 -36.01 -7.22
C ARG A 522 6.42 -34.87 -7.46
N MET A 523 7.73 -35.13 -7.40
CA MET A 523 8.75 -34.13 -7.74
C MET A 523 8.86 -33.86 -9.26
N VAL A 524 8.17 -34.66 -10.09
CA VAL A 524 8.07 -34.44 -11.54
C VAL A 524 6.79 -33.69 -11.91
N ASP A 525 5.61 -34.17 -11.47
CA ASP A 525 4.32 -33.65 -11.94
C ASP A 525 3.48 -32.90 -10.87
N SER A 526 3.86 -32.95 -9.59
CA SER A 526 3.03 -32.47 -8.47
C SER A 526 3.79 -31.59 -7.47
N VAL A 527 4.83 -30.86 -7.90
CA VAL A 527 5.62 -29.99 -7.01
C VAL A 527 4.74 -28.91 -6.36
N GLU A 528 3.82 -28.29 -7.09
CA GLU A 528 2.90 -27.29 -6.52
C GLU A 528 1.94 -27.88 -5.48
N GLU A 529 1.41 -29.07 -5.74
CA GLU A 529 0.55 -29.79 -4.78
C GLU A 529 1.33 -30.15 -3.51
N MET A 530 2.59 -30.57 -3.65
CA MET A 530 3.49 -30.84 -2.52
C MET A 530 3.82 -29.59 -1.71
N LEU A 531 4.09 -28.47 -2.38
CA LEU A 531 4.28 -27.18 -1.72
C LEU A 531 2.99 -26.75 -0.99
N TYR A 532 1.82 -27.04 -1.55
CA TYR A 532 0.55 -26.80 -0.88
C TYR A 532 0.41 -27.68 0.37
N GLU A 533 0.53 -29.01 0.25
CA GLU A 533 0.36 -29.96 1.37
C GLU A 533 1.30 -29.65 2.56
N THR A 534 2.53 -29.24 2.27
CA THR A 534 3.58 -29.04 3.27
C THR A 534 3.65 -27.62 3.84
N SER A 535 3.14 -26.59 3.17
CA SER A 535 3.29 -25.20 3.66
C SER A 535 2.03 -24.33 3.57
N GLU A 536 0.85 -24.95 3.49
CA GLU A 536 -0.45 -24.27 3.54
C GLU A 536 -0.61 -23.45 4.84
N LEU A 537 -1.04 -22.19 4.72
CA LEU A 537 -1.23 -21.26 5.86
C LEU A 537 -2.54 -20.46 5.80
N SER A 538 -3.52 -20.90 5.00
CA SER A 538 -4.82 -20.28 4.82
C SER A 538 -5.66 -20.22 6.09
N ILE A 539 -5.29 -21.01 7.10
CA ILE A 539 -5.85 -20.92 8.45
C ILE A 539 -5.88 -19.47 8.95
N LEU A 540 -4.87 -18.67 8.60
CA LEU A 540 -4.72 -17.28 9.06
C LEU A 540 -5.84 -16.37 8.53
N CYS A 541 -6.51 -16.75 7.44
CA CYS A 541 -7.73 -16.06 6.96
C CYS A 541 -8.85 -16.10 8.00
N PHE A 542 -8.96 -17.22 8.72
CA PHE A 542 -9.96 -17.44 9.76
C PHE A 542 -9.53 -16.85 11.11
N TYR A 543 -8.25 -16.54 11.29
CA TYR A 543 -7.65 -15.94 12.48
C TYR A 543 -7.04 -14.53 12.23
N PRO A 544 -7.80 -13.56 11.69
CA PRO A 544 -7.24 -12.27 11.24
C PRO A 544 -6.67 -11.46 12.40
N ARG A 545 -7.28 -11.54 13.59
CA ARG A 545 -6.79 -10.83 14.79
C ARG A 545 -5.42 -11.33 15.24
N VAL A 546 -5.21 -12.64 15.20
CA VAL A 546 -3.92 -13.25 15.52
C VAL A 546 -2.90 -12.85 14.46
N PHE A 547 -3.29 -12.89 13.18
CA PHE A 547 -2.40 -12.56 12.08
C PHE A 547 -1.97 -11.08 12.07
N GLU A 548 -2.91 -10.15 12.28
CA GLU A 548 -2.64 -8.71 12.45
C GLU A 548 -1.77 -8.42 13.68
N LYS A 549 -1.98 -9.15 14.78
CA LYS A 549 -1.14 -9.04 15.98
C LYS A 549 0.29 -9.49 15.70
N MET A 550 0.48 -10.62 15.02
CA MET A 550 1.81 -11.11 14.60
C MET A 550 2.52 -10.09 13.71
N PHE A 551 1.79 -9.46 12.77
CA PHE A 551 2.33 -8.39 11.94
C PHE A 551 2.76 -7.20 12.78
N THR A 552 1.87 -6.71 13.66
CA THR A 552 2.12 -5.54 14.51
C THR A 552 3.37 -5.74 15.37
N GLN A 553 3.47 -6.88 16.07
CA GLN A 553 4.62 -7.23 16.91
C GLN A 553 5.92 -7.32 16.10
N SER A 554 5.87 -7.96 14.92
CA SER A 554 7.03 -8.04 14.02
C SER A 554 7.43 -6.64 13.50
N SER A 555 6.45 -5.76 13.28
CA SER A 555 6.71 -4.42 12.75
C SER A 555 7.36 -3.49 13.76
N GLU A 556 7.23 -3.76 15.06
CA GLU A 556 7.88 -2.99 16.12
C GLU A 556 9.38 -3.28 16.22
N GLU A 557 9.82 -4.49 15.85
CA GLU A 557 11.23 -4.89 15.92
C GLU A 557 12.05 -4.51 14.68
N MET A 558 13.19 -3.85 14.88
CA MET A 558 14.04 -3.38 13.79
C MET A 558 14.52 -4.50 12.85
N THR A 559 14.98 -5.62 13.42
CA THR A 559 15.52 -6.76 12.65
C THR A 559 14.45 -7.54 11.90
N MET A 560 13.17 -7.36 12.26
CA MET A 560 12.05 -8.04 11.62
C MET A 560 11.46 -7.25 10.46
N LYS A 561 11.78 -5.96 10.33
CA LYS A 561 11.29 -5.08 9.26
C LYS A 561 11.59 -5.62 7.85
N ARG A 562 12.74 -6.26 7.66
CA ARG A 562 13.11 -6.93 6.39
C ARG A 562 12.24 -8.12 5.98
N TYR A 563 11.44 -8.65 6.89
CA TYR A 563 10.62 -9.83 6.65
C TYR A 563 9.12 -9.50 6.54
N LEU A 564 8.71 -8.25 6.79
CA LEU A 564 7.28 -7.88 6.86
C LEU A 564 6.48 -8.18 5.59
N MET A 565 7.13 -8.20 4.43
CA MET A 565 6.47 -8.53 3.17
C MET A 565 5.94 -9.97 3.13
N SER A 566 6.38 -10.86 4.02
CA SER A 566 5.83 -12.21 4.12
C SER A 566 4.33 -12.21 4.45
N PHE A 567 3.84 -11.25 5.25
CA PHE A 567 2.43 -11.18 5.66
C PHE A 567 1.47 -10.97 4.49
N PRO A 568 1.65 -9.95 3.61
CA PRO A 568 0.90 -9.84 2.37
C PRO A 568 1.00 -11.09 1.48
N PHE A 569 2.19 -11.70 1.35
CA PHE A 569 2.39 -12.89 0.51
C PHE A 569 1.60 -14.09 1.00
N ILE A 570 1.50 -14.31 2.32
CA ILE A 570 0.67 -15.39 2.89
C ILE A 570 -0.81 -15.23 2.51
N CYS A 571 -1.31 -14.02 2.27
CA CYS A 571 -2.69 -13.84 1.77
C CYS A 571 -2.92 -14.52 0.40
N SER A 572 -1.88 -14.78 -0.39
CA SER A 572 -1.99 -15.57 -1.64
C SER A 572 -2.43 -17.01 -1.39
N HIS A 573 -2.16 -17.57 -0.21
CA HIS A 573 -2.57 -18.93 0.15
C HIS A 573 -4.09 -19.03 0.36
N PHE A 574 -4.76 -17.91 0.62
CA PHE A 574 -6.15 -17.92 1.06
C PHE A 574 -7.12 -18.30 -0.07
N SER A 575 -6.70 -18.24 -1.33
CA SER A 575 -7.48 -18.76 -2.46
C SER A 575 -7.73 -20.27 -2.38
N GLN A 576 -6.86 -20.99 -1.66
CA GLN A 576 -6.86 -22.43 -1.59
C GLN A 576 -7.70 -23.02 -0.43
N CYS A 577 -8.38 -22.17 0.36
CA CYS A 577 -9.21 -22.65 1.48
C CYS A 577 -10.70 -22.84 1.13
N GLY A 578 -11.09 -22.46 -0.09
CA GLY A 578 -12.42 -22.73 -0.64
C GLY A 578 -12.56 -24.19 -1.08
N HIS A 579 -13.80 -24.67 -1.18
CA HIS A 579 -14.10 -26.00 -1.67
C HIS A 579 -15.25 -25.95 -2.71
N PRO A 580 -15.23 -26.76 -3.78
CA PRO A 580 -16.30 -26.78 -4.77
C PRO A 580 -17.71 -27.06 -4.21
N LEU A 581 -17.80 -27.73 -3.06
CA LEU A 581 -19.06 -28.00 -2.33
C LEU A 581 -19.55 -26.84 -1.46
N CYS A 582 -18.79 -25.74 -1.38
CA CYS A 582 -19.21 -24.50 -0.75
C CYS A 582 -18.74 -23.29 -1.58
N PRO A 583 -19.29 -23.07 -2.79
CA PRO A 583 -18.91 -21.94 -3.61
C PRO A 583 -19.35 -20.59 -3.01
N GLU A 584 -20.35 -20.60 -2.12
CA GLU A 584 -20.98 -19.39 -1.58
C GLU A 584 -20.01 -18.52 -0.76
N GLU A 585 -19.05 -19.15 -0.09
CA GLU A 585 -18.07 -18.44 0.74
C GLU A 585 -16.89 -17.86 -0.04
N VAL A 586 -16.64 -18.29 -1.28
CA VAL A 586 -15.44 -17.93 -2.05
C VAL A 586 -15.35 -16.41 -2.26
N SER A 587 -16.48 -15.76 -2.58
CA SER A 587 -16.53 -14.30 -2.77
C SER A 587 -16.23 -13.53 -1.48
N ILE A 588 -16.74 -14.02 -0.35
CA ILE A 588 -16.53 -13.44 0.99
C ILE A 588 -15.06 -13.60 1.40
N LEU A 589 -14.49 -14.78 1.18
CA LEU A 589 -13.09 -15.07 1.46
C LEU A 589 -12.16 -14.21 0.60
N SER A 590 -12.45 -14.05 -0.69
CA SER A 590 -11.69 -13.19 -1.60
C SER A 590 -11.65 -11.74 -1.10
N SER A 591 -12.81 -11.14 -0.82
CA SER A 591 -12.89 -9.75 -0.33
C SER A 591 -12.15 -9.56 1.00
N ARG A 592 -12.30 -10.51 1.95
CA ARG A 592 -11.62 -10.45 3.25
C ARG A 592 -10.10 -10.58 3.11
N SER A 593 -9.63 -11.48 2.25
CA SER A 593 -8.22 -11.73 2.00
C SER A 593 -7.54 -10.52 1.37
N LEU A 594 -8.19 -9.91 0.37
CA LEU A 594 -7.70 -8.69 -0.28
C LEU A 594 -7.62 -7.52 0.69
N ARG A 595 -8.66 -7.30 1.50
CA ARG A 595 -8.65 -6.24 2.51
C ARG A 595 -7.47 -6.39 3.48
N LEU A 596 -7.21 -7.63 3.93
CA LEU A 596 -6.11 -7.90 4.84
C LEU A 596 -4.74 -7.67 4.18
N CYS A 597 -4.57 -8.16 2.94
CA CYS A 597 -3.36 -7.94 2.14
C CYS A 597 -3.08 -6.44 1.94
N VAL A 598 -4.08 -5.68 1.50
CA VAL A 598 -3.99 -4.22 1.32
C VAL A 598 -3.62 -3.51 2.62
N THR A 599 -4.24 -3.91 3.75
CA THR A 599 -3.94 -3.32 5.06
C THR A 599 -2.46 -3.48 5.43
N PHE A 600 -1.88 -4.66 5.22
CA PHE A 600 -0.45 -4.87 5.48
C PHE A 600 0.44 -4.06 4.53
N LEU A 601 0.12 -4.04 3.24
CA LEU A 601 0.89 -3.29 2.24
C LEU A 601 0.87 -1.78 2.50
N GLU A 602 -0.29 -1.22 2.86
CA GLU A 602 -0.42 0.18 3.25
C GLU A 602 0.41 0.50 4.49
N GLN A 603 0.44 -0.39 5.50
CA GLN A 603 1.24 -0.18 6.70
C GLN A 603 2.74 -0.25 6.42
N ILE A 604 3.21 -1.20 5.60
CA ILE A 604 4.61 -1.29 5.17
C ILE A 604 5.00 -0.06 4.35
N ALA A 605 4.17 0.33 3.38
CA ALA A 605 4.39 1.51 2.54
C ALA A 605 4.42 2.79 3.36
N LYS A 606 3.53 2.94 4.35
CA LYS A 606 3.49 4.10 5.27
C LYS A 606 4.73 4.18 6.15
N GLN A 607 5.20 3.05 6.71
CA GLN A 607 6.44 3.01 7.49
C GLN A 607 7.65 3.39 6.62
N THR A 608 7.76 2.78 5.44
CA THR A 608 8.86 3.05 4.50
C THR A 608 8.85 4.51 4.05
N SER A 609 7.70 5.03 3.63
CA SER A 609 7.52 6.43 3.24
C SER A 609 7.86 7.39 4.37
N SER A 610 7.44 7.10 5.61
CA SER A 610 7.74 7.98 6.76
C SER A 610 9.25 8.08 7.02
N VAL A 611 9.97 6.96 6.99
CA VAL A 611 11.43 6.96 7.17
C VAL A 611 12.15 7.67 6.03
N VAL A 612 11.72 7.45 4.78
CA VAL A 612 12.26 8.17 3.62
C VAL A 612 12.07 9.69 3.78
N MET A 613 10.88 10.12 4.19
CA MET A 613 10.57 11.55 4.37
C MET A 613 11.32 12.18 5.54
N GLU A 614 11.56 11.44 6.63
CA GLU A 614 12.40 11.88 7.75
C GLU A 614 13.87 12.02 7.33
N ILE A 615 14.41 11.08 6.55
CA ILE A 615 15.76 11.21 5.99
C ILE A 615 15.84 12.43 5.06
N CYS A 616 14.84 12.64 4.21
CA CYS A 616 14.78 13.83 3.35
C CYS A 616 14.74 15.13 4.17
N ALA A 617 14.02 15.14 5.30
CA ALA A 617 13.96 16.28 6.22
C ALA A 617 15.33 16.57 6.86
N GLU A 618 16.05 15.54 7.30
CA GLU A 618 17.42 15.71 7.81
C GLU A 618 18.38 16.21 6.73
N GLN A 619 18.31 15.66 5.51
CA GLN A 619 19.13 16.15 4.39
C GLN A 619 18.83 17.62 4.08
N ARG A 620 17.55 18.02 4.15
CA ARG A 620 17.17 19.43 4.03
C ARG A 620 17.80 20.28 5.14
N ASN A 621 17.76 19.83 6.39
CA ASN A 621 18.35 20.56 7.52
C ASN A 621 19.86 20.76 7.33
N LEU A 622 20.56 19.75 6.83
CA LEU A 622 21.98 19.85 6.47
C LEU A 622 22.20 20.82 5.31
N ASN A 623 21.34 20.79 4.29
CA ASN A 623 21.41 21.72 3.16
C ASN A 623 21.12 23.17 3.58
N ASP A 624 20.21 23.41 4.54
CA ASP A 624 19.94 24.76 5.07
C ASP A 624 21.20 25.37 5.70
N GLN A 625 22.03 24.57 6.38
CA GLN A 625 23.29 25.04 6.98
C GLN A 625 24.31 25.54 5.94
N LEU A 626 24.14 25.17 4.67
CA LEU A 626 25.00 25.63 3.56
C LEU A 626 24.56 26.97 2.97
N LEU A 627 23.39 27.50 3.38
CA LEU A 627 22.87 28.74 2.84
C LEU A 627 23.74 29.96 3.25
N PRO A 628 23.87 30.98 2.37
CA PRO A 628 24.70 32.15 2.62
C PRO A 628 24.39 32.90 3.92
N LYS A 629 23.14 32.85 4.41
CA LYS A 629 22.70 33.49 5.66
C LYS A 629 23.53 33.07 6.88
N HIS A 630 24.03 31.83 6.92
CA HIS A 630 24.83 31.30 8.03
C HIS A 630 26.28 31.80 8.03
N CYS A 631 26.73 32.45 6.95
CA CYS A 631 28.07 33.06 6.86
C CYS A 631 28.17 34.44 7.52
N ALA A 632 27.05 35.07 7.91
CA ALA A 632 27.01 36.44 8.42
C ALA A 632 27.90 36.66 9.66
N GLU A 633 27.90 35.72 10.61
CA GLU A 633 28.75 35.76 11.81
C GLU A 633 30.24 35.74 11.44
N SER A 634 30.62 34.90 10.46
CA SER A 634 32.00 34.78 9.98
C SER A 634 32.49 36.07 9.31
N ILE A 635 31.65 36.69 8.48
CA ILE A 635 31.95 37.98 7.83
C ILE A 635 32.09 39.09 8.88
N SER A 636 31.16 39.14 9.84
CA SER A 636 31.18 40.12 10.93
C SER A 636 32.44 39.98 11.79
N ALA A 637 32.78 38.75 12.19
CA ALA A 637 34.00 38.46 12.95
C ALA A 637 35.27 38.85 12.18
N ALA A 638 35.33 38.59 10.87
CA ALA A 638 36.45 39.02 10.03
C ALA A 638 36.56 40.54 9.93
N ARG A 639 35.43 41.26 9.84
CA ARG A 639 35.38 42.73 9.84
C ARG A 639 35.83 43.32 11.18
N TYR A 640 35.35 42.79 12.31
CA TYR A 640 35.77 43.22 13.65
C TYR A 640 37.26 43.00 13.90
N ARG A 641 37.82 41.85 13.46
CA ARG A 641 39.26 41.58 13.53
C ARG A 641 40.09 42.59 12.72
N LYS A 642 39.62 43.00 11.53
CA LYS A 642 40.29 44.04 10.72
C LYS A 642 40.19 45.45 11.33
N GLN A 643 39.14 45.74 12.10
CA GLN A 643 38.90 47.07 12.69
C GLN A 643 39.48 47.26 14.12
N LYS A 644 40.23 46.28 14.67
CA LYS A 644 40.81 46.33 16.04
C LYS A 644 39.79 46.68 17.16
N LYS A 645 38.50 46.39 16.98
CA LYS A 645 37.50 46.52 18.05
C LYS A 645 37.51 45.27 18.94
N PRO A 646 37.17 45.37 20.24
CA PRO A 646 37.15 44.21 21.14
C PRO A 646 36.14 43.17 20.63
N MET A 647 36.55 41.90 20.55
CA MET A 647 35.61 40.81 20.24
C MET A 647 34.56 40.68 21.37
N PRO A 648 33.31 40.32 21.04
CA PRO A 648 32.33 39.89 22.04
C PRO A 648 32.87 38.69 22.86
N LYS A 649 32.41 38.58 24.12
CA LYS A 649 32.97 37.72 25.17
C LYS A 649 33.04 36.22 24.79
N LYS A 650 34.13 35.56 25.23
CA LYS A 650 34.28 34.10 25.33
C LYS A 650 33.10 33.51 26.11
N GLY A 651 32.25 32.74 25.43
CA GLY A 651 31.09 32.06 26.03
C GLY A 651 30.17 31.38 25.02
N GLU A 652 30.22 31.74 23.74
CA GLU A 652 29.45 31.06 22.70
C GLU A 652 30.07 29.70 22.34
N VAL A 653 29.22 28.66 22.37
CA VAL A 653 29.55 27.33 21.86
C VAL A 653 29.92 27.49 20.38
N GLN A 654 31.14 27.08 20.03
CA GLN A 654 31.64 27.18 18.67
C GLN A 654 30.73 26.31 17.76
N LYS A 655 29.90 26.94 16.90
CA LYS A 655 29.07 26.22 15.94
C LYS A 655 29.97 25.30 15.11
N GLU A 656 29.67 24.00 15.13
CA GLU A 656 30.38 23.02 14.33
C GLU A 656 30.18 23.36 12.84
N LYS A 657 31.24 23.17 12.04
CA LYS A 657 31.16 23.45 10.61
C LYS A 657 30.39 22.33 9.91
N PRO A 658 29.62 22.63 8.85
CA PRO A 658 29.00 21.59 8.02
C PRO A 658 30.04 20.56 7.56
N GLY A 659 29.71 19.28 7.70
CA GLY A 659 30.60 18.13 7.48
C GLY A 659 31.16 17.52 8.76
N ALA A 660 31.10 18.21 9.90
CA ALA A 660 31.53 17.65 11.19
C ALA A 660 30.63 16.50 11.65
N GLU A 661 29.33 16.57 11.36
CA GLU A 661 28.35 15.52 11.65
C GLU A 661 28.64 14.21 10.92
N SER A 662 29.37 14.29 9.81
CA SER A 662 29.76 13.15 8.97
C SER A 662 31.11 12.53 9.39
N LEU A 663 31.88 13.19 10.26
CA LEU A 663 33.17 12.69 10.77
C LEU A 663 32.98 11.67 11.90
N ARG A 664 32.57 10.46 11.52
CA ARG A 664 32.38 9.36 12.47
C ARG A 664 33.70 8.88 13.08
N LYS A 665 33.75 8.88 14.41
CA LYS A 665 34.88 8.34 15.19
C LYS A 665 34.72 6.84 15.52
N ASP A 666 33.49 6.42 15.83
CA ASP A 666 33.16 5.04 16.22
C ASP A 666 31.76 4.65 15.68
N ARG A 667 31.59 3.40 15.23
CA ARG A 667 30.31 2.84 14.78
C ARG A 667 29.40 2.41 15.94
N THR A 668 29.92 2.23 17.15
CA THR A 668 29.11 1.93 18.34
C THR A 668 28.19 3.10 18.72
N VAL A 669 28.59 4.34 18.37
CA VAL A 669 27.77 5.54 18.56
C VAL A 669 26.85 5.71 17.35
N ALA A 670 25.63 5.15 17.45
CA ALA A 670 24.60 5.28 16.42
C ALA A 670 23.92 6.66 16.50
N THR A 671 24.08 7.45 15.45
CA THR A 671 23.36 8.72 15.25
C THR A 671 21.89 8.46 14.90
N ASN A 672 21.06 9.51 14.91
CA ASN A 672 19.68 9.38 14.44
C ASN A 672 19.63 8.96 12.96
N VAL A 673 20.50 9.55 12.13
CA VAL A 673 20.63 9.24 10.70
C VAL A 673 20.98 7.76 10.47
N ASP A 674 21.83 7.18 11.33
CA ASP A 674 22.15 5.74 11.26
C ASP A 674 20.93 4.87 11.50
N LYS A 675 20.16 5.18 12.55
CA LYS A 675 18.95 4.42 12.89
C LYS A 675 17.92 4.49 11.76
N MET A 676 17.75 5.67 11.15
CA MET A 676 16.86 5.84 10.00
C MET A 676 17.34 5.10 8.76
N HIS A 677 18.64 5.16 8.42
CA HIS A 677 19.19 4.44 7.27
C HIS A 677 19.15 2.92 7.46
N MET A 678 19.43 2.42 8.66
CA MET A 678 19.25 1.01 8.99
C MET A 678 17.79 0.60 8.80
N MET A 679 16.85 1.37 9.37
CA MET A 679 15.42 1.11 9.23
C MET A 679 14.95 1.13 7.77
N LEU A 680 15.44 2.09 6.97
CA LEU A 680 15.18 2.15 5.53
C LEU A 680 15.70 0.89 4.84
N THR A 681 16.94 0.49 5.12
CA THR A 681 17.58 -0.69 4.51
C THR A 681 16.80 -1.96 4.82
N GLU A 682 16.39 -2.15 6.08
CA GLU A 682 15.59 -3.29 6.49
C GLU A 682 14.22 -3.28 5.79
N LEU A 683 13.47 -2.16 5.83
CA LEU A 683 12.16 -2.06 5.17
C LEU A 683 12.25 -2.27 3.66
N CYS A 684 13.21 -1.64 2.98
CA CYS A 684 13.40 -1.80 1.55
C CYS A 684 13.80 -3.23 1.17
N SER A 685 14.60 -3.91 2.01
CA SER A 685 14.94 -5.31 1.80
C SER A 685 13.72 -6.23 1.77
N SER A 686 12.63 -5.87 2.46
CA SER A 686 11.39 -6.66 2.45
C SER A 686 10.73 -6.72 1.07
N TYR A 687 10.89 -5.68 0.23
CA TYR A 687 10.38 -5.63 -1.14
C TYR A 687 11.10 -6.62 -2.09
N SER A 688 12.20 -7.25 -1.66
CA SER A 688 12.90 -8.29 -2.43
C SER A 688 12.20 -9.65 -2.43
N LEU A 689 11.09 -9.81 -1.70
CA LEU A 689 10.35 -11.09 -1.66
C LEU A 689 9.75 -11.43 -3.03
N GLY A 690 9.19 -10.44 -3.73
CA GLY A 690 8.71 -10.54 -5.12
C GLY A 690 8.20 -9.19 -5.63
N SER A 691 8.19 -9.01 -6.96
CA SER A 691 7.67 -7.80 -7.62
C SER A 691 6.15 -7.70 -7.55
N ASP A 692 5.50 -8.85 -7.64
CA ASP A 692 4.06 -9.02 -7.70
C ASP A 692 3.67 -10.43 -7.23
N PHE A 693 2.41 -10.59 -6.86
CA PHE A 693 1.83 -11.87 -6.51
C PHE A 693 0.31 -11.84 -6.71
N MET A 694 -0.32 -13.01 -6.80
CA MET A 694 -1.77 -13.13 -6.95
C MET A 694 -2.46 -13.41 -5.62
N VAL A 695 -3.53 -12.68 -5.35
CA VAL A 695 -4.47 -12.97 -4.26
C VAL A 695 -5.83 -13.23 -4.90
N PHE A 696 -6.23 -14.50 -4.94
CA PHE A 696 -7.34 -14.94 -5.81
C PHE A 696 -7.10 -14.45 -7.25
N GLU A 697 -8.04 -13.71 -7.83
CA GLU A 697 -7.97 -13.19 -9.20
C GLU A 697 -7.29 -11.80 -9.32
N HIS A 698 -6.66 -11.30 -8.25
CA HIS A 698 -6.10 -9.94 -8.24
C HIS A 698 -4.57 -9.98 -8.22
N VAL A 699 -3.96 -9.30 -9.18
CA VAL A 699 -2.50 -9.06 -9.19
C VAL A 699 -2.19 -7.89 -8.28
N VAL A 700 -1.32 -8.13 -7.30
CA VAL A 700 -0.92 -7.15 -6.28
C VAL A 700 0.54 -6.77 -6.50
N VAL A 701 0.81 -5.46 -6.61
CA VAL A 701 2.15 -4.91 -6.84
C VAL A 701 2.57 -4.05 -5.63
N PRO A 702 3.38 -4.55 -4.68
CA PRO A 702 3.74 -3.83 -3.46
C PRO A 702 4.38 -2.46 -3.68
N ALA A 703 5.19 -2.31 -4.73
CA ALA A 703 5.90 -1.07 -5.03
C ALA A 703 4.96 0.11 -5.33
N GLU A 704 3.79 -0.13 -5.94
CA GLU A 704 2.82 0.93 -6.25
C GLU A 704 2.16 1.53 -5.00
N PHE A 705 1.98 0.73 -3.93
CA PHE A 705 1.51 1.24 -2.63
C PHE A 705 2.52 2.24 -2.04
N LEU A 706 3.82 1.94 -2.16
CA LEU A 706 4.88 2.85 -1.72
C LEU A 706 4.89 4.14 -2.55
N LEU A 707 4.82 4.03 -3.88
CA LEU A 707 4.81 5.18 -4.78
C LEU A 707 3.63 6.11 -4.49
N SER A 708 2.42 5.57 -4.34
CA SER A 708 1.22 6.35 -4.01
C SER A 708 1.37 7.07 -2.65
N GLN A 709 1.91 6.39 -1.63
CA GLN A 709 2.16 7.01 -0.32
C GLN A 709 3.25 8.10 -0.38
N LEU A 710 4.30 7.90 -1.18
CA LEU A 710 5.35 8.90 -1.37
C LEU A 710 4.85 10.13 -2.13
N GLU A 711 4.01 9.94 -3.17
CA GLU A 711 3.39 11.05 -3.93
C GLU A 711 2.55 11.95 -3.02
N MET A 712 1.67 11.34 -2.21
CA MET A 712 0.82 12.06 -1.26
C MET A 712 1.66 12.85 -0.24
N ARG A 713 2.64 12.20 0.38
CA ARG A 713 3.49 12.80 1.42
C ARG A 713 4.39 13.90 0.89
N LEU A 714 4.93 13.72 -0.33
CA LEU A 714 5.76 14.74 -0.96
C LEU A 714 4.93 16.01 -1.23
N THR A 715 3.71 15.87 -1.75
CA THR A 715 2.77 16.99 -1.94
C THR A 715 2.49 17.72 -0.62
N GLU A 716 2.11 16.99 0.44
CA GLU A 716 1.86 17.57 1.77
C GLU A 716 3.06 18.35 2.30
N ILE A 717 4.27 17.79 2.14
CA ILE A 717 5.51 18.42 2.61
C ILE A 717 5.83 19.68 1.81
N ILE A 718 5.68 19.66 0.48
CA ILE A 718 5.91 20.84 -0.36
C ILE A 718 5.01 21.98 0.08
N ILE A 719 3.71 21.73 0.26
CA ILE A 719 2.75 22.74 0.72
C ILE A 719 3.10 23.24 2.12
N LYS A 720 3.46 22.34 3.03
CA LYS A 720 3.91 22.71 4.38
C LYS A 720 5.19 23.55 4.37
N MET A 721 6.11 23.29 3.44
CA MET A 721 7.36 24.04 3.29
C MET A 721 7.16 25.45 2.73
N THR A 722 6.10 25.67 1.96
CA THR A 722 5.70 27.02 1.50
C THR A 722 5.37 27.93 2.69
N ASN A 723 4.89 27.36 3.80
CA ASN A 723 4.62 28.05 5.07
C ASN A 723 3.78 29.34 4.91
N TYR A 724 2.79 29.31 4.02
CA TYR A 724 1.93 30.47 3.78
C TYR A 724 0.94 30.67 4.92
N ASN A 725 0.95 31.86 5.53
CA ASN A 725 -0.01 32.26 6.54
C ASN A 725 -0.73 33.54 6.10
N GLN A 726 -2.02 33.41 5.81
CA GLN A 726 -2.83 34.51 5.32
C GLN A 726 -2.97 35.66 6.33
N THR A 727 -2.92 35.38 7.63
CA THR A 727 -3.08 36.39 8.69
C THR A 727 -1.81 37.20 8.90
N THR A 728 -0.64 36.55 8.94
CA THR A 728 0.65 37.22 9.13
C THR A 728 1.28 37.69 7.81
N GLN A 729 0.72 37.26 6.67
CA GLN A 729 1.29 37.45 5.33
C GLN A 729 2.71 36.90 5.19
N GLU A 730 3.05 35.87 5.98
CA GLU A 730 4.33 35.18 5.89
C GLU A 730 4.27 34.10 4.80
N ILE A 731 5.36 33.98 4.05
CA ILE A 731 5.60 32.89 3.10
C ILE A 731 7.10 32.61 3.04
N THR A 732 7.48 31.36 2.77
CA THR A 732 8.90 31.01 2.57
C THR A 732 9.44 31.69 1.31
N ARG A 733 10.71 32.13 1.34
CA ARG A 733 11.37 32.69 0.16
C ARG A 733 11.48 31.64 -0.95
N PRO A 734 11.22 32.00 -2.22
CA PRO A 734 11.33 31.06 -3.35
C PRO A 734 12.65 30.28 -3.38
N SER A 735 13.80 30.92 -3.14
CA SER A 735 15.11 30.27 -3.14
C SER A 735 15.25 29.21 -2.04
N ASP A 736 14.77 29.49 -0.82
CA ASP A 736 14.79 28.56 0.31
C ASP A 736 13.85 27.37 0.05
N LEU A 737 12.66 27.61 -0.52
CA LEU A 737 11.72 26.56 -0.89
C LEU A 737 12.31 25.65 -1.99
N LEU A 738 12.88 26.24 -3.03
CA LEU A 738 13.52 25.52 -4.13
C LEU A 738 14.70 24.67 -3.66
N ALA A 739 15.57 25.23 -2.81
CA ALA A 739 16.68 24.49 -2.21
C ALA A 739 16.19 23.30 -1.38
N GLY A 740 15.10 23.49 -0.63
CA GLY A 740 14.44 22.42 0.11
C GLY A 740 13.87 21.33 -0.80
N ILE A 741 13.13 21.70 -1.85
CA ILE A 741 12.54 20.75 -2.81
C ILE A 741 13.64 19.97 -3.54
N ARG A 742 14.71 20.63 -3.97
CA ARG A 742 15.88 19.96 -4.59
C ARG A 742 16.53 18.96 -3.65
N SER A 743 16.65 19.29 -2.36
CA SER A 743 17.16 18.36 -1.34
C SER A 743 16.28 17.12 -1.20
N TYR A 744 14.95 17.30 -1.14
CA TYR A 744 14.00 16.19 -1.09
C TYR A 744 14.08 15.33 -2.36
N THR A 745 14.05 15.93 -3.56
CA THR A 745 14.15 15.22 -4.84
C THR A 745 15.44 14.41 -4.95
N SER A 746 16.58 15.01 -4.60
CA SER A 746 17.88 14.32 -4.61
C SER A 746 17.90 13.14 -3.65
N CYS A 747 17.41 13.33 -2.42
CA CYS A 747 17.32 12.27 -1.42
C CYS A 747 16.36 11.15 -1.86
N LEU A 748 15.21 11.49 -2.45
CA LEU A 748 14.25 10.50 -2.97
C LEU A 748 14.84 9.64 -4.07
N HIS A 749 15.67 10.21 -4.95
CA HIS A 749 16.35 9.43 -5.98
C HIS A 749 17.29 8.35 -5.41
N SER A 750 17.78 8.50 -4.17
CA SER A 750 18.54 7.45 -3.51
C SER A 750 17.71 6.18 -3.23
N LEU A 751 16.38 6.29 -3.13
CA LEU A 751 15.48 5.14 -2.92
C LEU A 751 15.58 4.10 -4.04
N ALA A 752 15.84 4.56 -5.27
CA ALA A 752 16.00 3.69 -6.44
C ALA A 752 17.21 2.74 -6.32
N SER A 753 18.16 3.01 -5.41
CA SER A 753 19.26 2.09 -5.11
C SER A 753 18.85 0.91 -4.22
N TYR A 754 17.72 1.00 -3.52
CA TYR A 754 17.23 -0.04 -2.60
C TYR A 754 16.07 -0.85 -3.18
N ILE A 755 15.17 -0.20 -3.92
CA ILE A 755 13.98 -0.82 -4.52
C ILE A 755 13.90 -0.39 -5.98
N SER A 756 13.50 -1.31 -6.87
CA SER A 756 13.20 -1.01 -8.27
C SER A 756 11.89 -0.21 -8.39
N VAL A 757 11.96 1.11 -8.20
CA VAL A 757 10.83 2.06 -8.31
C VAL A 757 11.17 3.22 -9.24
N ASP A 758 10.18 3.69 -10.01
CA ASP A 758 10.34 4.88 -10.87
C ASP A 758 10.10 6.18 -10.08
N VAL A 759 11.13 6.59 -9.35
CA VAL A 759 11.13 7.86 -8.60
C VAL A 759 11.03 9.07 -9.55
N THR A 760 11.51 8.94 -10.78
CA THR A 760 11.47 10.04 -11.76
C THR A 760 10.03 10.35 -12.15
N ARG A 761 9.20 9.31 -12.39
CA ARG A 761 7.76 9.47 -12.63
C ARG A 761 7.08 10.13 -11.44
N LEU A 762 7.37 9.66 -10.22
CA LEU A 762 6.80 10.20 -8.97
C LEU A 762 7.09 11.70 -8.83
N VAL A 763 8.34 12.11 -8.96
CA VAL A 763 8.75 13.51 -8.80
C VAL A 763 8.12 14.37 -9.89
N LYS A 764 8.11 13.89 -11.15
CA LYS A 764 7.47 14.61 -12.26
C LYS A 764 5.97 14.82 -12.02
N ASN A 765 5.26 13.80 -11.57
CA ASN A 765 3.82 13.87 -11.28
C ASN A 765 3.53 14.95 -10.22
N VAL A 766 4.26 14.92 -9.10
CA VAL A 766 4.04 15.84 -7.98
C VAL A 766 4.41 17.28 -8.38
N LEU A 767 5.60 17.49 -8.93
CA LEU A 767 6.07 18.85 -9.28
C LEU A 767 5.22 19.48 -10.40
N LEU A 768 4.79 18.70 -11.38
CA LEU A 768 3.92 19.21 -12.44
C LEU A 768 2.57 19.69 -11.88
N GLN A 769 1.98 18.97 -10.94
CA GLN A 769 0.74 19.41 -10.28
C GLN A 769 0.94 20.74 -9.53
N GLN A 770 2.10 20.96 -8.91
CA GLN A 770 2.39 22.21 -8.19
C GLN A 770 2.45 23.45 -9.11
N THR A 771 2.61 23.26 -10.43
CA THR A 771 2.57 24.36 -11.42
C THR A 771 1.15 24.85 -11.71
N GLN A 772 0.13 24.04 -11.48
CA GLN A 772 -1.29 24.39 -11.67
C GLN A 772 -1.81 25.17 -10.47
N PRO A 773 -2.89 25.97 -10.56
CA PRO A 773 -3.45 26.66 -9.39
C PRO A 773 -4.07 25.72 -8.35
N LEU A 774 -4.60 24.58 -8.80
CA LEU A 774 -5.14 23.53 -7.94
C LEU A 774 -4.51 22.19 -8.33
N ASP A 775 -4.29 21.32 -7.35
CA ASP A 775 -3.83 19.96 -7.58
C ASP A 775 -4.97 19.02 -8.03
N SER A 776 -4.64 17.75 -8.27
CA SER A 776 -5.60 16.71 -8.70
C SER A 776 -6.72 16.41 -7.68
N GLN A 777 -6.55 16.81 -6.41
CA GLN A 777 -7.53 16.67 -5.34
C GLN A 777 -8.29 17.98 -5.07
N GLY A 778 -8.04 19.03 -5.87
CA GLY A 778 -8.63 20.36 -5.68
C GLY A 778 -7.99 21.19 -4.57
N GLY A 779 -6.83 20.79 -4.06
CA GLY A 779 -6.05 21.53 -3.07
C GLY A 779 -5.24 22.68 -3.69
N PRO A 780 -5.02 23.80 -2.98
CA PRO A 780 -4.18 24.90 -3.43
C PRO A 780 -2.69 24.51 -3.51
N THR A 781 -2.02 24.98 -4.55
CA THR A 781 -0.62 24.63 -4.85
C THR A 781 0.36 25.76 -4.52
N VAL A 782 1.66 25.49 -4.69
CA VAL A 782 2.72 26.52 -4.68
C VAL A 782 2.38 27.68 -5.62
N THR A 783 1.93 27.43 -6.85
CA THR A 783 1.50 28.47 -7.80
C THR A 783 0.43 29.37 -7.22
N HIS A 784 -0.61 28.79 -6.60
CA HIS A 784 -1.69 29.58 -6.01
C HIS A 784 -1.18 30.47 -4.87
N TYR A 785 -0.44 29.88 -3.93
CA TYR A 785 0.03 30.61 -2.74
C TYR A 785 0.97 31.77 -3.09
N TYR A 786 1.96 31.56 -3.96
CA TYR A 786 2.84 32.66 -4.38
C TYR A 786 2.09 33.70 -5.20
N THR A 787 1.20 33.29 -6.11
CA THR A 787 0.40 34.26 -6.90
C THR A 787 -0.41 35.16 -5.99
N THR A 788 -1.13 34.58 -5.02
CA THR A 788 -1.90 35.36 -4.04
C THR A 788 -1.00 36.25 -3.18
N TRP A 789 0.14 35.75 -2.70
CA TRP A 789 1.05 36.52 -1.86
C TRP A 789 1.67 37.72 -2.60
N TYR A 790 2.16 37.54 -3.83
CA TYR A 790 2.72 38.65 -4.60
C TYR A 790 1.69 39.74 -4.87
N LEU A 791 0.43 39.37 -5.14
CA LEU A 791 -0.65 40.32 -5.40
C LEU A 791 -1.10 41.05 -4.12
N GLU A 792 -1.42 40.30 -3.07
CA GLU A 792 -2.07 40.83 -1.86
C GLU A 792 -1.10 41.36 -0.80
N ALA A 793 0.17 40.93 -0.81
CA ALA A 793 1.19 41.42 0.11
C ALA A 793 2.14 42.41 -0.60
N LEU A 794 2.96 41.93 -1.54
CA LEU A 794 4.03 42.74 -2.14
C LEU A 794 3.50 43.89 -3.01
N LEU A 795 2.70 43.59 -4.04
CA LEU A 795 2.23 44.60 -5.00
C LEU A 795 1.20 45.55 -4.39
N ARG A 796 0.42 45.08 -3.41
CA ARG A 796 -0.48 45.93 -2.63
C ARG A 796 0.28 46.98 -1.81
N GLN A 797 1.37 46.59 -1.15
CA GLN A 797 2.23 47.54 -0.42
C GLN A 797 3.04 48.45 -1.36
N ALA A 798 3.42 47.96 -2.54
CA ALA A 798 4.03 48.80 -3.58
C ALA A 798 3.05 49.87 -4.11
N SER A 799 1.77 49.53 -4.22
CA SER A 799 0.70 50.46 -4.59
C SER A 799 0.42 51.53 -3.52
N SER A 800 0.74 51.26 -2.25
CA SER A 800 0.68 52.23 -1.16
C SER A 800 2.00 52.99 -0.94
N SER A 801 2.96 52.87 -1.86
CA SER A 801 4.29 53.52 -1.79
C SER A 801 5.15 53.11 -0.58
N LEU A 802 4.85 51.98 0.06
CA LEU A 802 5.68 51.41 1.14
C LEU A 802 6.85 50.57 0.59
N ILE A 803 6.70 50.09 -0.64
CA ILE A 803 7.69 49.33 -1.40
C ILE A 803 7.95 50.06 -2.72
N VAL A 804 9.21 50.20 -3.10
CA VAL A 804 9.64 50.90 -4.31
C VAL A 804 10.32 49.95 -5.28
N HIS A 805 9.99 50.05 -6.56
CA HIS A 805 10.74 49.38 -7.61
C HIS A 805 12.12 50.05 -7.75
N CYS A 806 13.17 49.24 -7.70
CA CYS A 806 14.55 49.67 -7.78
C CYS A 806 15.18 49.14 -9.07
N PRO A 807 15.11 49.88 -10.20
CA PRO A 807 15.73 49.48 -11.45
C PRO A 807 17.23 49.16 -11.34
N THR A 808 17.95 49.86 -10.45
CA THR A 808 19.40 49.68 -10.27
C THR A 808 19.75 48.30 -9.71
N MET A 809 18.96 47.82 -8.75
CA MET A 809 19.15 46.49 -8.15
C MET A 809 18.31 45.40 -8.83
N GLN A 810 17.45 45.76 -9.78
CA GLN A 810 16.48 44.87 -10.41
C GLN A 810 15.64 44.10 -9.38
N CYS A 811 15.09 44.83 -8.40
CA CYS A 811 14.24 44.28 -7.35
C CYS A 811 13.21 45.31 -6.87
N PHE A 812 12.30 44.91 -5.99
CA PHE A 812 11.52 45.82 -5.16
C PHE A 812 12.16 45.94 -3.78
N VAL A 813 12.21 47.15 -3.23
CA VAL A 813 12.89 47.45 -1.96
C VAL A 813 11.89 48.07 -0.98
N SER A 814 11.90 47.57 0.25
CA SER A 814 11.09 48.10 1.34
C SER A 814 11.61 49.46 1.81
N GLN A 815 10.72 50.46 1.95
CA GLN A 815 11.11 51.75 2.53
C GLN A 815 11.18 51.67 4.06
N SER A 816 12.25 52.21 4.65
CA SER A 816 12.42 52.33 6.10
C SER A 816 11.44 53.36 6.67
N THR A 817 10.25 52.91 7.03
CA THR A 817 9.25 53.68 7.78
C THR A 817 9.20 53.16 9.23
N GLU A 818 8.73 53.96 10.19
CA GLU A 818 8.66 53.59 11.62
C GLU A 818 7.80 52.34 11.92
N ASN A 819 7.11 51.78 10.92
CA ASN A 819 6.35 50.54 11.02
C ASN A 819 7.22 49.34 10.65
N GLU A 820 7.34 48.37 11.57
CA GLU A 820 7.94 47.06 11.28
C GLU A 820 7.12 46.34 10.19
N GLN A 821 7.63 46.32 8.96
CA GLN A 821 7.08 45.48 7.89
C GLN A 821 7.33 44.00 8.22
N SER A 822 6.35 43.13 7.93
CA SER A 822 6.45 41.69 8.20
C SER A 822 7.47 40.97 7.30
N PHE A 823 7.85 41.57 6.17
CA PHE A 823 8.86 41.05 5.26
C PHE A 823 9.64 42.19 4.59
N ARG A 824 10.81 41.85 4.01
CA ARG A 824 11.61 42.75 3.16
C ARG A 824 11.40 42.41 1.71
N ALA A 825 10.93 43.36 0.91
CA ALA A 825 10.57 43.12 -0.50
C ALA A 825 11.75 42.59 -1.33
N GLU A 826 12.97 43.04 -1.02
CA GLU A 826 14.18 42.67 -1.74
C GLU A 826 14.53 41.18 -1.57
N GLU A 827 14.10 40.55 -0.47
CA GLU A 827 14.32 39.12 -0.20
C GLU A 827 13.32 38.20 -0.93
N PHE A 828 12.42 38.77 -1.74
CA PHE A 828 11.41 38.02 -2.50
C PHE A 828 11.33 38.42 -3.98
N SER A 829 11.96 39.53 -4.38
CA SER A 829 11.76 40.11 -5.71
C SER A 829 13.04 40.42 -6.46
N ASP A 830 14.20 40.08 -5.89
CA ASP A 830 15.45 40.16 -6.64
C ASP A 830 15.50 39.10 -7.75
N VAL A 831 16.53 39.21 -8.60
CA VAL A 831 16.70 38.31 -9.74
C VAL A 831 16.81 36.84 -9.30
N SER A 832 17.47 36.56 -8.18
CA SER A 832 17.68 35.18 -7.71
C SER A 832 16.37 34.56 -7.21
N GLU A 833 15.54 35.32 -6.51
CA GLU A 833 14.25 34.89 -6.00
C GLU A 833 13.22 34.72 -7.12
N LEU A 834 13.18 35.63 -8.10
CA LEU A 834 12.28 35.50 -9.25
C LEU A 834 12.70 34.36 -10.20
N GLN A 835 14.00 34.09 -10.36
CA GLN A 835 14.48 32.89 -11.05
C GLN A 835 14.09 31.62 -10.28
N SER A 836 14.23 31.63 -8.96
CA SER A 836 13.82 30.49 -8.12
C SER A 836 12.32 30.24 -8.20
N LEU A 837 11.50 31.30 -8.19
CA LEU A 837 10.06 31.23 -8.40
C LEU A 837 9.73 30.63 -9.77
N ALA A 838 10.37 31.11 -10.83
CA ALA A 838 10.16 30.63 -12.19
C ALA A 838 10.50 29.15 -12.34
N GLU A 839 11.53 28.65 -11.65
CA GLU A 839 11.86 27.23 -11.61
C GLU A 839 10.82 26.41 -10.83
N LEU A 840 10.30 26.94 -9.72
CA LEU A 840 9.29 26.27 -8.89
C LEU A 840 7.94 26.09 -9.60
N ILE A 841 7.43 27.16 -10.19
CA ILE A 841 6.06 27.18 -10.74
C ILE A 841 6.03 26.98 -12.27
N GLY A 842 7.20 27.05 -12.92
CA GLY A 842 7.39 26.81 -14.34
C GLY A 842 6.57 27.75 -15.24
N PRO A 843 6.53 27.46 -16.56
CA PRO A 843 5.76 28.26 -17.51
C PRO A 843 4.26 28.32 -17.20
N TYR A 844 3.66 27.23 -16.71
CA TYR A 844 2.24 27.18 -16.37
C TYR A 844 1.88 28.11 -15.22
N GLY A 845 2.64 28.04 -14.11
CA GLY A 845 2.39 28.90 -12.96
C GLY A 845 2.75 30.35 -13.24
N MET A 846 3.81 30.62 -14.01
CA MET A 846 4.16 31.97 -14.43
C MET A 846 3.12 32.60 -15.36
N LYS A 847 2.51 31.80 -16.24
CA LYS A 847 1.36 32.23 -17.03
C LYS A 847 0.17 32.58 -16.14
N PHE A 848 -0.16 31.73 -15.18
CA PHE A 848 -1.25 31.98 -14.23
C PHE A 848 -1.02 33.26 -13.41
N LEU A 849 0.20 33.45 -12.88
CA LEU A 849 0.61 34.70 -12.23
C LEU A 849 0.41 35.89 -13.19
N GLY A 850 0.89 35.77 -14.44
CA GLY A 850 0.72 36.76 -15.48
C GLY A 850 -0.73 37.15 -15.77
N GLU A 851 -1.63 36.17 -15.88
CA GLU A 851 -3.07 36.39 -16.11
C GLU A 851 -3.73 37.14 -14.94
N ASN A 852 -3.38 36.79 -13.70
CA ASN A 852 -3.88 37.52 -12.52
C ASN A 852 -3.34 38.95 -12.47
N LEU A 853 -2.07 39.17 -12.81
CA LEU A 853 -1.50 40.52 -12.94
C LEU A 853 -2.25 41.34 -14.00
N MET A 854 -2.57 40.74 -15.15
CA MET A 854 -3.37 41.39 -16.21
C MET A 854 -4.77 41.75 -15.73
N TRP A 855 -5.41 40.89 -14.94
CA TRP A 855 -6.73 41.16 -14.36
C TRP A 855 -6.72 42.41 -13.46
N HIS A 856 -5.68 42.59 -12.64
CA HIS A 856 -5.52 43.81 -11.85
C HIS A 856 -5.28 45.05 -12.74
N ILE A 857 -4.54 44.92 -13.84
CA ILE A 857 -4.35 46.02 -14.79
C ILE A 857 -5.67 46.41 -15.45
N THR A 858 -6.45 45.45 -15.97
CA THR A 858 -7.74 45.75 -16.62
C THR A 858 -8.73 46.39 -15.66
N SER A 859 -8.71 46.01 -14.38
CA SER A 859 -9.46 46.69 -13.31
C SER A 859 -9.07 48.18 -13.19
N GLN A 860 -7.77 48.49 -13.18
CA GLN A 860 -7.30 49.89 -13.15
C GLN A 860 -7.67 50.66 -14.44
N VAL A 861 -7.57 50.02 -15.60
CA VAL A 861 -7.93 50.62 -16.90
C VAL A 861 -9.42 50.94 -16.97
N SER A 862 -10.29 50.08 -16.43
CA SER A 862 -11.73 50.34 -16.35
C SER A 862 -12.04 51.61 -15.57
N GLU A 863 -11.36 51.79 -14.44
CA GLU A 863 -11.49 53.01 -13.62
C GLU A 863 -10.92 54.25 -14.31
N LEU A 864 -9.80 54.11 -15.03
CA LEU A 864 -9.25 55.20 -15.84
C LEU A 864 -10.19 55.64 -16.96
N LYS A 865 -10.85 54.69 -17.64
CA LYS A 865 -11.85 55.00 -18.67
C LYS A 865 -13.01 55.82 -18.11
N LYS A 866 -13.52 55.49 -16.90
CA LYS A 866 -14.56 56.27 -16.23
C LYS A 866 -14.11 57.73 -16.00
N MET A 867 -12.87 57.93 -15.53
CA MET A 867 -12.30 59.26 -15.29
C MET A 867 -12.14 60.07 -16.59
N VAL A 868 -11.79 59.42 -17.70
CA VAL A 868 -11.72 60.04 -19.02
C VAL A 868 -13.12 60.46 -19.50
N ILE A 869 -14.14 59.62 -19.30
CA ILE A 869 -15.53 59.91 -19.66
C ILE A 869 -16.04 61.12 -18.86
N GLU A 870 -15.78 61.16 -17.55
CA GLU A 870 -16.16 62.29 -16.67
C GLU A 870 -15.54 63.63 -17.10
N ASN A 871 -14.36 63.61 -17.72
CA ASN A 871 -13.63 64.82 -18.15
C ASN A 871 -13.60 65.00 -19.69
N MET A 872 -14.42 64.27 -20.43
CA MET A 872 -14.29 64.11 -21.90
C MET A 872 -14.27 65.46 -22.64
N ASP A 873 -15.20 66.37 -22.33
CA ASP A 873 -15.32 67.66 -23.01
C ASP A 873 -14.08 68.55 -22.79
N ILE A 874 -13.52 68.52 -21.58
CA ILE A 874 -12.33 69.29 -21.21
C ILE A 874 -11.10 68.72 -21.92
N LEU A 875 -10.95 67.38 -21.93
CA LEU A 875 -9.82 66.72 -22.58
C LEU A 875 -9.82 66.92 -24.11
N VAL A 876 -10.99 66.94 -24.75
CA VAL A 876 -11.12 67.26 -26.18
C VAL A 876 -10.68 68.71 -26.45
N GLN A 877 -11.08 69.66 -25.60
CA GLN A 877 -10.67 71.07 -25.73
C GLN A 877 -9.16 71.25 -25.50
N MET A 878 -8.59 70.55 -24.52
CA MET A 878 -7.15 70.58 -24.26
C MET A 878 -6.33 70.03 -25.43
N LYS A 879 -6.80 68.94 -26.04
CA LYS A 879 -6.15 68.35 -27.21
C LYS A 879 -6.16 69.29 -28.42
N ASN A 880 -7.21 70.07 -28.63
CA ASN A 880 -7.34 70.93 -29.80
C ASN A 880 -6.72 72.33 -29.62
N ASN A 881 -6.39 72.74 -28.39
CA ASN A 881 -5.85 74.07 -28.06
C ASN A 881 -4.49 73.99 -27.34
N PHE A 882 -3.72 72.90 -27.50
CA PHE A 882 -2.45 72.69 -26.80
C PHE A 882 -1.35 73.71 -27.17
N ASP A 883 -1.51 74.39 -28.31
CA ASP A 883 -0.68 75.47 -28.84
C ASP A 883 -1.01 76.85 -28.23
N LYS A 884 -2.07 76.96 -27.43
CA LYS A 884 -2.52 78.21 -26.77
C LYS A 884 -2.35 78.14 -25.24
N PRO A 885 -1.27 78.70 -24.66
CA PRO A 885 -0.95 78.57 -23.24
C PRO A 885 -2.02 79.09 -22.27
N GLU A 886 -2.67 80.21 -22.59
CA GLU A 886 -3.67 80.83 -21.72
C GLU A 886 -4.98 80.01 -21.65
N GLU A 887 -5.43 79.48 -22.80
CA GLU A 887 -6.60 78.58 -22.85
C GLU A 887 -6.30 77.27 -22.10
N MET A 888 -5.10 76.71 -22.26
CA MET A 888 -4.66 75.52 -21.55
C MET A 888 -4.59 75.72 -20.04
N ALA A 889 -4.12 76.87 -19.56
CA ALA A 889 -4.10 77.20 -18.13
C ALA A 889 -5.51 77.26 -17.52
N ASN A 890 -6.49 77.78 -18.27
CA ASN A 890 -7.90 77.84 -17.84
C ASN A 890 -8.57 76.47 -17.85
N LEU A 891 -8.32 75.65 -18.87
CA LEU A 891 -8.83 74.27 -18.94
C LEU A 891 -8.23 73.42 -17.81
N LYS A 892 -6.95 73.62 -17.46
CA LYS A 892 -6.27 72.87 -16.40
C LYS A 892 -6.89 73.08 -15.02
N LYS A 893 -7.43 74.27 -14.73
CA LYS A 893 -8.17 74.54 -13.48
C LYS A 893 -9.51 73.80 -13.38
N ARG A 894 -10.10 73.42 -14.52
CA ARG A 894 -11.39 72.72 -14.59
C ARG A 894 -11.26 71.20 -14.62
N LEU A 895 -10.07 70.68 -14.92
CA LEU A 895 -9.79 69.24 -14.97
C LEU A 895 -9.71 68.68 -13.55
N THR A 896 -10.49 67.64 -13.23
CA THR A 896 -10.57 67.06 -11.89
C THR A 896 -10.16 65.60 -11.87
N GLY A 897 -9.30 65.21 -10.92
CA GLY A 897 -8.87 63.81 -10.75
C GLY A 897 -7.52 63.45 -11.37
N GLY A 898 -6.72 64.42 -11.81
CA GLY A 898 -5.38 64.18 -12.37
C GLY A 898 -4.43 63.39 -11.45
N GLU A 899 -4.49 63.62 -10.13
CA GLU A 899 -3.73 62.83 -9.14
C GLU A 899 -4.15 61.36 -9.12
N ASN A 900 -5.46 61.08 -9.21
CA ASN A 900 -5.99 59.72 -9.23
C ASN A 900 -5.61 58.99 -10.53
N VAL A 901 -5.64 59.70 -11.67
CA VAL A 901 -5.17 59.15 -12.96
C VAL A 901 -3.71 58.75 -12.87
N LEU A 902 -2.85 59.64 -12.35
CA LEU A 902 -1.42 59.35 -12.16
C LEU A 902 -1.20 58.20 -11.18
N LYS A 903 -1.91 58.17 -10.05
CA LYS A 903 -1.80 57.07 -9.08
C LYS A 903 -2.16 55.71 -9.70
N ARG A 904 -3.26 55.63 -10.45
CA ARG A 904 -3.68 54.39 -11.13
C ARG A 904 -2.71 53.98 -12.23
N MET A 905 -2.21 54.93 -13.01
CA MET A 905 -1.17 54.68 -14.01
C MET A 905 0.14 54.21 -13.37
N THR A 906 0.52 54.75 -12.22
CA THR A 906 1.68 54.27 -11.45
C THR A 906 1.48 52.83 -10.97
N ILE A 907 0.29 52.47 -10.48
CA ILE A 907 -0.05 51.09 -10.09
C ILE A 907 0.09 50.15 -11.29
N ILE A 908 -0.46 50.52 -12.46
CA ILE A 908 -0.30 49.75 -13.70
C ILE A 908 1.19 49.57 -14.03
N GLY A 909 1.97 50.65 -13.94
CA GLY A 909 3.41 50.63 -14.18
C GLY A 909 4.17 49.71 -13.23
N VAL A 910 3.84 49.72 -11.95
CA VAL A 910 4.42 48.84 -10.93
C VAL A 910 4.14 47.37 -11.25
N ILE A 911 2.89 47.03 -11.58
CA ILE A 911 2.50 45.66 -11.94
C ILE A 911 3.23 45.20 -13.21
N LEU A 912 3.33 46.07 -14.23
CA LEU A 912 4.06 45.78 -15.46
C LEU A 912 5.56 45.63 -15.24
N SER A 913 6.14 46.43 -14.34
CA SER A 913 7.57 46.34 -13.99
C SER A 913 7.86 45.00 -13.30
N PHE A 914 7.04 44.60 -12.33
CA PHE A 914 7.14 43.28 -11.70
C PHE A 914 6.97 42.15 -12.71
N ARG A 915 5.97 42.23 -13.58
CA ARG A 915 5.75 41.25 -14.66
C ARG A 915 6.97 41.14 -15.57
N SER A 916 7.54 42.27 -16.00
CA SER A 916 8.72 42.30 -16.85
C SER A 916 9.89 41.56 -16.21
N MET A 917 10.17 41.86 -14.93
CA MET A 917 11.21 41.17 -14.16
C MET A 917 10.94 39.67 -14.07
N ALA A 918 9.72 39.26 -13.72
CA ALA A 918 9.37 37.86 -13.55
C ALA A 918 9.45 37.08 -14.89
N MET A 919 9.01 37.68 -15.99
CA MET A 919 9.10 37.07 -17.33
C MET A 919 10.54 37.00 -17.83
N ASN A 920 11.37 38.01 -17.57
CA ASN A 920 12.80 37.97 -17.89
C ASN A 920 13.50 36.83 -17.13
N CYS A 921 13.17 36.63 -15.86
CA CYS A 921 13.72 35.52 -15.07
C CYS A 921 13.26 34.15 -15.60
N LEU A 922 12.00 34.02 -16.05
CA LEU A 922 11.51 32.80 -16.69
C LEU A 922 12.32 32.45 -17.94
N LYS A 923 12.62 33.44 -18.79
CA LYS A 923 13.42 33.26 -19.99
C LYS A 923 14.81 32.68 -19.67
N ASP A 924 15.45 33.16 -18.62
CA ASP A 924 16.79 32.70 -18.22
C ASP A 924 16.77 31.25 -17.71
N VAL A 925 15.63 30.78 -17.18
CA VAL A 925 15.45 29.41 -16.67
C VAL A 925 15.10 28.41 -17.79
N THR A 926 14.43 28.84 -18.87
CA THR A 926 14.02 27.94 -19.97
C THR A 926 15.02 27.90 -21.13
N LEU A 927 15.74 26.78 -21.30
CA LEU A 927 16.63 26.55 -22.46
C LEU A 927 15.91 25.89 -23.66
N SER A 928 15.91 26.60 -24.80
CA SER A 928 15.96 26.08 -26.18
C SER A 928 14.88 25.15 -26.75
N VAL A 929 13.58 25.44 -26.63
CA VAL A 929 12.58 24.96 -27.61
C VAL A 929 11.55 26.06 -27.92
N PHE A 930 11.53 26.49 -29.18
CA PHE A 930 10.57 27.43 -29.74
C PHE A 930 9.20 26.77 -29.90
N GLU A 931 8.25 27.16 -29.06
CA GLU A 931 6.86 27.39 -29.47
C GLU A 931 6.17 28.28 -28.42
N LEU A 932 5.83 29.51 -28.82
CA LEU A 932 5.22 30.61 -28.05
C LEU A 932 6.17 31.51 -27.24
N ALA A 933 6.81 32.44 -27.96
CA ALA A 933 7.66 33.51 -27.43
C ALA A 933 7.09 34.26 -26.19
N SER A 934 5.77 34.40 -26.06
CA SER A 934 5.15 35.05 -24.89
C SER A 934 4.99 34.13 -23.67
N ALA A 935 4.87 32.82 -23.86
CA ALA A 935 4.85 31.83 -22.78
C ALA A 935 6.27 31.52 -22.26
N ALA A 936 7.30 31.79 -23.07
CA ALA A 936 8.72 31.60 -22.76
C ALA A 936 9.42 32.86 -22.21
N GLY A 937 8.68 33.92 -21.85
CA GLY A 937 9.26 35.13 -21.25
C GLY A 937 10.07 36.03 -22.21
N ILE A 938 9.89 35.93 -23.53
CA ILE A 938 10.57 36.82 -24.48
C ILE A 938 9.92 38.21 -24.43
N LYS A 939 10.74 39.26 -24.24
CA LYS A 939 10.29 40.65 -24.32
C LYS A 939 9.74 40.93 -25.72
N CYS A 940 8.43 41.19 -25.80
CA CYS A 940 7.76 41.64 -27.02
C CYS A 940 7.58 43.16 -26.96
N ASP A 941 7.75 43.85 -28.09
CA ASP A 941 7.45 45.29 -28.20
C ASP A 941 5.96 45.59 -27.93
N ILE A 942 5.10 44.59 -28.14
CA ILE A 942 3.68 44.61 -27.83
C ILE A 942 3.37 43.35 -26.98
N ASP A 943 2.97 43.51 -25.71
CA ASP A 943 2.61 42.38 -24.84
C ASP A 943 1.29 41.73 -25.30
N PRO A 944 1.31 40.48 -25.83
CA PRO A 944 0.10 39.83 -26.33
C PRO A 944 -0.93 39.54 -25.24
N ALA A 945 -0.49 39.29 -24.00
CA ALA A 945 -1.40 39.03 -22.89
C ALA A 945 -2.14 40.32 -22.49
N LEU A 946 -1.45 41.46 -22.52
CA LEU A 946 -2.06 42.75 -22.27
C LEU A 946 -3.03 43.15 -23.40
N VAL A 947 -2.67 42.92 -24.67
CA VAL A 947 -3.57 43.13 -25.82
C VAL A 947 -4.84 42.29 -25.67
N ALA A 948 -4.71 40.99 -25.38
CA ALA A 948 -5.85 40.10 -25.19
C ALA A 948 -6.72 40.53 -24.00
N ALA A 949 -6.09 40.90 -22.88
CA ALA A 949 -6.81 41.38 -21.70
C ALA A 949 -7.59 42.68 -21.99
N ILE A 950 -6.98 43.66 -22.67
CA ILE A 950 -7.67 44.89 -23.07
C ILE A 950 -8.75 44.61 -24.12
N GLY A 951 -8.48 43.74 -25.09
CA GLY A 951 -9.45 43.32 -26.11
C GLY A 951 -10.70 42.71 -25.49
N SER A 952 -10.55 41.88 -24.45
CA SER A 952 -11.67 41.28 -23.70
C SER A 952 -12.54 42.28 -22.93
N MET A 953 -12.05 43.51 -22.72
CA MET A 953 -12.84 44.58 -22.09
C MET A 953 -13.83 45.24 -23.06
N GLN A 954 -13.71 45.00 -24.36
CA GLN A 954 -14.63 45.54 -25.35
C GLN A 954 -15.97 44.80 -25.22
N THR A 955 -17.04 45.52 -24.93
CA THR A 955 -18.40 44.95 -24.99
C THR A 955 -18.91 45.06 -26.42
N ASP A 956 -19.67 44.06 -26.90
CA ASP A 956 -20.20 43.96 -28.27
C ASP A 956 -20.95 45.22 -28.77
N ASN A 957 -21.33 46.14 -27.87
CA ASN A 957 -22.12 47.33 -28.16
C ASN A 957 -21.31 48.65 -28.23
N THR A 958 -19.99 48.67 -27.98
CA THR A 958 -19.20 49.92 -27.99
C THR A 958 -18.48 50.10 -29.34
N PRO A 959 -18.71 51.17 -30.11
CA PRO A 959 -18.01 51.41 -31.37
C PRO A 959 -16.50 51.52 -31.17
N VAL A 960 -15.72 50.89 -32.06
CA VAL A 960 -14.24 50.96 -32.03
C VAL A 960 -13.72 52.41 -32.09
N GLU A 961 -14.46 53.31 -32.74
CA GLU A 961 -14.15 54.74 -32.79
C GLU A 961 -14.29 55.45 -31.43
N GLU A 962 -15.26 55.03 -30.61
CA GLU A 962 -15.47 55.58 -29.26
C GLU A 962 -14.37 55.11 -28.32
N GLU A 963 -14.00 53.83 -28.38
CA GLU A 963 -12.87 53.25 -27.66
C GLU A 963 -11.53 53.91 -28.04
N PHE A 964 -11.32 54.16 -29.34
CA PHE A 964 -10.16 54.91 -29.82
C PHE A 964 -10.14 56.35 -29.29
N LYS A 965 -11.29 57.02 -29.26
CA LYS A 965 -11.40 58.36 -28.68
C LYS A 965 -11.02 58.36 -27.20
N LEU A 966 -11.54 57.43 -26.41
CA LEU A 966 -11.20 57.30 -24.99
C LEU A 966 -9.71 57.04 -24.77
N SER A 967 -9.10 56.17 -25.56
CA SER A 967 -7.68 55.82 -25.45
C SER A 967 -6.76 57.01 -25.78
N ARG A 968 -7.12 57.81 -26.78
CA ARG A 968 -6.40 59.07 -27.09
C ARG A 968 -6.55 60.11 -25.98
N LEU A 969 -7.77 60.28 -25.47
CA LEU A 969 -8.03 61.23 -24.40
C LEU A 969 -7.36 60.82 -23.08
N LEU A 970 -7.17 59.51 -22.83
CA LEU A 970 -6.38 59.02 -21.71
C LEU A 970 -4.92 59.49 -21.79
N LEU A 971 -4.28 59.37 -22.96
CA LEU A 971 -2.92 59.89 -23.16
C LEU A 971 -2.84 61.41 -22.95
N VAL A 972 -3.81 62.16 -23.46
CA VAL A 972 -3.93 63.62 -23.22
C VAL A 972 -4.04 63.90 -21.72
N TYR A 973 -4.89 63.15 -21.01
CA TYR A 973 -5.11 63.32 -19.59
C TYR A 973 -3.83 63.06 -18.77
N ILE A 974 -3.09 62.01 -19.11
CA ILE A 974 -1.80 61.72 -18.47
C ILE A 974 -0.81 62.86 -18.72
N ALA A 975 -0.64 63.29 -19.98
CA ALA A 975 0.34 64.31 -20.39
C ALA A 975 0.12 65.67 -19.68
N VAL A 976 -1.12 66.11 -19.52
CA VAL A 976 -1.45 67.38 -18.83
C VAL A 976 -1.37 67.29 -17.31
N SER A 977 -1.41 66.07 -16.77
CA SER A 977 -1.36 65.80 -15.32
C SER A 977 0.07 65.66 -14.80
N LEU A 978 1.05 65.22 -15.62
CA LEU A 978 2.46 65.04 -15.20
C LEU A 978 3.06 66.18 -14.36
N PRO A 979 2.81 67.48 -14.64
CA PRO A 979 3.36 68.57 -13.83
C PRO A 979 2.91 68.56 -12.35
N ILE A 980 1.79 67.90 -12.02
CA ILE A 980 1.30 67.77 -10.63
C ILE A 980 2.31 67.00 -9.78
N LEU A 981 3.03 66.04 -10.37
CA LEU A 981 4.03 65.22 -9.67
C LEU A 981 5.17 66.06 -9.07
N ALA A 982 5.43 67.25 -9.61
CA ALA A 982 6.50 68.12 -9.12
C ALA A 982 6.19 68.73 -7.74
N LEU A 983 4.92 68.66 -7.30
CA LEU A 983 4.43 69.10 -5.99
C LEU A 983 4.53 68.00 -4.92
N ASP A 984 4.56 66.72 -5.32
CA ASP A 984 4.64 65.59 -4.39
C ASP A 984 6.09 65.45 -3.87
N PRO A 985 6.34 65.52 -2.54
CA PRO A 985 7.67 65.36 -1.96
C PRO A 985 8.32 64.01 -2.27
N ASN A 986 7.53 62.96 -2.51
CA ASN A 986 8.02 61.62 -2.82
C ASN A 986 8.41 61.43 -4.30
N SER A 987 8.18 62.43 -5.16
CA SER A 987 8.63 62.46 -6.56
C SER A 987 10.12 62.78 -6.71
N LEU A 988 10.92 62.68 -5.65
CA LEU A 988 12.36 62.85 -5.70
C LEU A 988 13.00 61.62 -6.38
N TYR A 989 13.87 61.86 -7.36
CA TYR A 989 14.67 60.81 -7.97
C TYR A 989 15.84 60.42 -7.06
N SER A 990 15.92 59.13 -6.72
CA SER A 990 17.01 58.54 -5.95
C SER A 990 18.02 57.87 -6.89
N ARG A 991 19.29 58.27 -6.77
CA ARG A 991 20.42 57.60 -7.45
C ARG A 991 20.55 56.14 -7.01
N GLU A 992 20.34 55.85 -5.73
CA GLU A 992 20.50 54.50 -5.18
C GLU A 992 19.47 53.55 -5.76
N HIS A 993 18.24 54.03 -5.97
CA HIS A 993 17.18 53.23 -6.57
C HIS A 993 17.22 53.24 -8.11
N GLY A 994 17.77 54.30 -8.71
CA GLY A 994 17.66 54.56 -10.15
C GLY A 994 16.25 54.99 -10.57
N GLY A 995 15.44 55.46 -9.62
CA GLY A 995 14.02 55.79 -9.78
C GLY A 995 13.51 56.69 -8.65
N HIS A 996 12.23 57.02 -8.68
CA HIS A 996 11.55 57.89 -7.71
C HIS A 996 10.93 57.14 -6.52
N ASN A 997 10.86 57.79 -5.35
CA ASN A 997 10.38 57.18 -4.09
C ASN A 997 8.87 56.85 -4.05
N ASN A 998 8.07 57.39 -4.98
CA ASN A 998 6.65 57.07 -5.16
C ASN A 998 6.38 56.24 -6.43
N ASN A 999 7.39 55.56 -6.99
CA ASN A 999 7.28 54.70 -8.16
C ASN A 999 6.87 55.40 -9.48
N ILE A 1000 6.88 56.73 -9.58
CA ILE A 1000 6.45 57.41 -10.82
C ILE A 1000 7.34 57.10 -12.04
N HIS A 1001 8.58 56.64 -11.86
CA HIS A 1001 9.41 56.11 -12.94
C HIS A 1001 8.74 54.94 -13.68
N CYS A 1002 7.89 54.16 -13.00
CA CYS A 1002 7.12 53.07 -13.60
C CYS A 1002 6.03 53.58 -14.57
N LEU A 1003 5.71 54.88 -14.58
CA LEU A 1003 4.82 55.46 -15.59
C LEU A 1003 5.36 55.26 -17.01
N ALA A 1004 6.68 55.18 -17.18
CA ALA A 1004 7.29 54.88 -18.48
C ALA A 1004 6.74 53.55 -19.05
N ALA A 1005 6.86 52.47 -18.26
CA ALA A 1005 6.33 51.16 -18.62
C ALA A 1005 4.80 51.20 -18.83
N ALA A 1006 4.07 51.89 -17.96
CA ALA A 1006 2.62 52.01 -18.06
C ALA A 1006 2.17 52.70 -19.35
N ILE A 1007 2.75 53.86 -19.68
CA ILE A 1007 2.39 54.65 -20.86
C ILE A 1007 2.72 53.86 -22.13
N ASN A 1008 3.92 53.30 -22.22
CA ASN A 1008 4.37 52.59 -23.41
C ASN A 1008 3.54 51.32 -23.66
N GLN A 1009 3.47 50.43 -22.67
CA GLN A 1009 2.81 49.13 -22.84
C GLN A 1009 1.29 49.26 -22.97
N LEU A 1010 0.66 50.17 -22.20
CA LEU A 1010 -0.78 50.37 -22.30
C LEU A 1010 -1.16 51.02 -23.64
N ALA A 1011 -0.40 52.02 -24.12
CA ALA A 1011 -0.63 52.61 -25.44
C ALA A 1011 -0.43 51.57 -26.56
N ALA A 1012 0.66 50.80 -26.49
CA ALA A 1012 0.92 49.73 -27.44
C ALA A 1012 -0.24 48.73 -27.48
N ALA A 1013 -0.73 48.29 -26.32
CA ALA A 1013 -1.80 47.31 -26.25
C ALA A 1013 -3.16 47.87 -26.72
N MET A 1014 -3.56 49.07 -26.28
CA MET A 1014 -4.82 49.71 -26.67
C MET A 1014 -4.88 49.97 -28.18
N PHE A 1015 -3.82 50.57 -28.75
CA PHE A 1015 -3.82 50.92 -30.17
C PHE A 1015 -3.60 49.71 -31.08
N THR A 1016 -2.94 48.65 -30.60
CA THR A 1016 -2.93 47.36 -31.31
C THR A 1016 -4.34 46.74 -31.36
N ALA A 1017 -5.05 46.69 -30.22
CA ALA A 1017 -6.42 46.16 -30.17
C ALA A 1017 -7.41 46.96 -31.04
N GLN A 1018 -7.12 48.24 -31.30
CA GLN A 1018 -7.93 49.14 -32.13
C GLN A 1018 -7.45 49.22 -33.59
N ASN A 1019 -6.37 48.52 -33.94
CA ASN A 1019 -5.73 48.57 -35.26
C ASN A 1019 -5.32 50.00 -35.69
N LYS A 1020 -4.59 50.71 -34.82
CA LYS A 1020 -4.12 52.09 -35.00
C LYS A 1020 -2.61 52.20 -34.86
N ASN A 1021 -2.04 53.27 -35.41
CA ASN A 1021 -0.59 53.51 -35.38
C ASN A 1021 -0.12 53.97 -33.99
N ILE A 1022 0.66 53.12 -33.31
CA ILE A 1022 1.17 53.34 -31.93
C ILE A 1022 2.15 54.52 -31.88
N GLU A 1023 3.13 54.54 -32.78
CA GLU A 1023 4.18 55.58 -32.86
C GLU A 1023 3.58 56.97 -33.02
N GLN A 1024 2.56 57.13 -33.86
CA GLN A 1024 1.87 58.42 -34.02
C GLN A 1024 1.23 58.89 -32.71
N GLN A 1025 0.55 58.01 -31.98
CA GLN A 1025 -0.13 58.40 -30.74
C GLN A 1025 0.86 58.72 -29.61
N LEU A 1026 1.96 57.96 -29.52
CA LEU A 1026 3.02 58.23 -28.56
C LEU A 1026 3.80 59.51 -28.90
N LYS A 1027 4.00 59.85 -30.18
CA LYS A 1027 4.57 61.15 -30.60
C LYS A 1027 3.68 62.32 -30.19
N GLU A 1028 2.37 62.22 -30.42
CA GLU A 1028 1.41 63.24 -29.97
C GLU A 1028 1.42 63.40 -28.44
N PHE A 1029 1.47 62.29 -27.70
CA PHE A 1029 1.63 62.30 -26.24
C PHE A 1029 2.93 62.99 -25.82
N LEU A 1030 4.06 62.64 -26.45
CA LEU A 1030 5.37 63.19 -26.12
C LEU A 1030 5.42 64.70 -26.35
N LEU A 1031 4.89 65.19 -27.48
CA LEU A 1031 4.80 66.62 -27.77
C LEU A 1031 3.99 67.37 -26.70
N LEU A 1032 2.84 66.82 -26.31
CA LEU A 1032 1.98 67.42 -25.30
C LEU A 1032 2.61 67.40 -23.90
N ALA A 1033 3.21 66.28 -23.50
CA ALA A 1033 3.90 66.11 -22.23
C ALA A 1033 5.13 67.04 -22.10
N SER A 1034 5.91 67.17 -23.18
CA SER A 1034 7.04 68.10 -23.26
C SER A 1034 6.59 69.55 -23.13
N SER A 1035 5.51 69.95 -23.84
CA SER A 1035 4.95 71.29 -23.75
C SER A 1035 4.49 71.64 -22.32
N THR A 1036 3.76 70.73 -21.65
CA THR A 1036 3.24 70.96 -20.31
C THR A 1036 4.34 71.01 -19.24
N LEU A 1037 5.43 70.26 -19.40
CA LEU A 1037 6.60 70.28 -18.51
C LEU A 1037 7.53 71.48 -18.76
N LEU A 1038 7.64 71.98 -20.00
CA LEU A 1038 8.37 73.22 -20.29
C LEU A 1038 7.67 74.46 -19.71
N GLN A 1039 6.33 74.50 -19.74
CA GLN A 1039 5.54 75.56 -19.10
C GLN A 1039 5.74 75.60 -17.57
N LEU A 1040 5.99 74.45 -16.94
CA LEU A 1040 6.38 74.39 -15.52
C LEU A 1040 7.74 75.07 -15.26
N GLY A 1041 8.65 75.05 -16.24
CA GLY A 1041 9.97 75.67 -16.17
C GLY A 1041 9.95 77.21 -16.18
N GLN A 1042 8.91 77.80 -16.78
CA GLN A 1042 8.74 79.25 -16.93
C GLN A 1042 8.14 79.94 -15.69
N ASN A 1043 7.46 79.18 -14.81
CA ASN A 1043 6.83 79.67 -13.58
C ASN A 1043 7.79 79.68 -12.37
N VAL A 1044 8.82 80.52 -12.41
CA VAL A 1044 9.92 80.53 -11.42
C VAL A 1044 9.51 81.13 -10.05
N GLU A 1045 8.36 81.80 -9.94
CA GLU A 1045 7.99 82.59 -8.75
C GLU A 1045 7.30 81.83 -7.60
N ARG A 1046 6.99 80.53 -7.71
CA ARG A 1046 6.36 79.76 -6.61
C ARG A 1046 7.35 78.81 -5.93
N MET A 1047 7.50 78.95 -4.62
CA MET A 1047 8.27 78.07 -3.72
C MET A 1047 7.82 76.58 -3.71
N ASP A 1048 6.77 76.23 -4.45
CA ASP A 1048 6.08 74.93 -4.34
C ASP A 1048 6.57 73.85 -5.33
N VAL A 1049 7.52 74.12 -6.24
CA VAL A 1049 7.95 73.16 -7.29
C VAL A 1049 9.32 72.52 -7.00
N LYS A 1050 9.48 71.90 -5.82
CA LYS A 1050 10.77 71.35 -5.35
C LYS A 1050 11.31 70.19 -6.19
N ASN A 1051 10.45 69.38 -6.81
CA ASN A 1051 10.85 68.15 -7.51
C ASN A 1051 10.81 68.26 -9.05
N ARG A 1052 10.79 69.49 -9.61
CA ARG A 1052 10.70 69.75 -11.05
C ARG A 1052 11.71 68.94 -11.87
N GLU A 1053 12.97 68.98 -11.47
CA GLU A 1053 14.06 68.32 -12.18
C GLU A 1053 13.91 66.81 -12.16
N SER A 1054 13.45 66.22 -11.04
CA SER A 1054 13.17 64.79 -10.94
C SER A 1054 12.04 64.35 -11.89
N VAL A 1055 11.02 65.19 -12.08
CA VAL A 1055 9.90 64.91 -13.00
C VAL A 1055 10.31 65.03 -14.47
N TYR A 1056 11.26 65.91 -14.82
CA TYR A 1056 11.79 65.99 -16.19
C TYR A 1056 12.43 64.66 -16.64
N LEU A 1057 13.04 63.92 -15.72
CA LEU A 1057 13.63 62.62 -16.02
C LEU A 1057 12.62 61.58 -16.50
N LEU A 1058 11.32 61.75 -16.21
CA LEU A 1058 10.28 60.85 -16.73
C LEU A 1058 10.20 60.86 -18.26
N LEU A 1059 10.40 62.01 -18.92
CA LEU A 1059 10.41 62.07 -20.38
C LEU A 1059 11.54 61.23 -20.97
N HIS A 1060 12.72 61.27 -20.33
CA HIS A 1060 13.85 60.43 -20.72
C HIS A 1060 13.51 58.95 -20.53
N MET A 1061 12.96 58.57 -19.38
CA MET A 1061 12.59 57.17 -19.07
C MET A 1061 11.49 56.64 -20.00
N ILE A 1062 10.48 57.45 -20.33
CA ILE A 1062 9.41 57.09 -21.26
C ILE A 1062 10.01 56.76 -22.64
N VAL A 1063 10.94 57.59 -23.13
CA VAL A 1063 11.56 57.40 -24.44
C VAL A 1063 12.55 56.24 -24.44
N GLU A 1064 13.32 56.08 -23.36
CA GLU A 1064 14.28 54.96 -23.20
C GLU A 1064 13.59 53.60 -23.15
N ASP A 1065 12.42 53.52 -22.49
CA ASP A 1065 11.66 52.27 -22.38
C ASP A 1065 10.79 51.97 -23.61
N SER A 1066 10.58 52.95 -24.51
CA SER A 1066 9.70 52.81 -25.68
C SER A 1066 10.44 52.31 -26.92
N PRO A 1067 9.99 51.23 -27.58
CA PRO A 1067 10.50 50.87 -28.91
C PRO A 1067 9.95 51.79 -30.02
N PHE A 1068 8.97 52.65 -29.72
CA PHE A 1068 8.27 53.49 -30.69
C PHE A 1068 8.71 54.97 -30.68
N LEU A 1069 9.47 55.40 -29.67
CA LEU A 1069 9.97 56.77 -29.54
C LEU A 1069 11.50 56.76 -29.61
N SER A 1070 12.09 57.72 -30.31
CA SER A 1070 13.54 57.88 -30.37
C SER A 1070 14.01 59.13 -29.62
N GLN A 1071 15.28 59.14 -29.23
CA GLN A 1071 15.92 60.31 -28.60
C GLN A 1071 15.88 61.55 -29.52
N ASP A 1072 15.93 61.36 -30.86
CA ASP A 1072 15.77 62.46 -31.82
C ASP A 1072 14.38 63.11 -31.74
N MET A 1073 13.33 62.30 -31.53
CA MET A 1073 11.97 62.81 -31.34
C MET A 1073 11.86 63.60 -30.03
N LEU A 1074 12.52 63.13 -28.96
CA LEU A 1074 12.58 63.85 -27.69
C LEU A 1074 13.29 65.19 -27.85
N GLU A 1075 14.48 65.22 -28.45
CA GLU A 1075 15.27 66.45 -28.64
C GLU A 1075 14.49 67.53 -29.41
N SER A 1076 13.65 67.12 -30.37
CA SER A 1076 12.83 68.04 -31.16
C SER A 1076 11.77 68.81 -30.36
N CYS A 1077 11.35 68.28 -29.19
CA CYS A 1077 10.28 68.86 -28.37
C CYS A 1077 10.69 69.16 -26.92
N PHE A 1078 11.81 68.60 -26.44
CA PHE A 1078 12.37 68.82 -25.11
C PHE A 1078 13.90 68.72 -25.14
N PRO A 1079 14.64 69.85 -25.04
CA PRO A 1079 16.10 69.84 -25.18
C PRO A 1079 16.81 68.98 -24.12
N TYR A 1080 17.69 68.08 -24.54
CA TYR A 1080 18.42 67.16 -23.66
C TYR A 1080 19.30 67.88 -22.62
N VAL A 1081 19.69 69.14 -22.88
CA VAL A 1081 20.42 69.96 -21.90
C VAL A 1081 19.64 70.13 -20.58
N LEU A 1082 18.30 70.18 -20.64
CA LEU A 1082 17.46 70.24 -19.45
C LEU A 1082 17.52 68.93 -18.66
N LEU A 1083 17.50 67.79 -19.36
CA LEU A 1083 17.62 66.45 -18.77
C LEU A 1083 19.01 66.24 -18.16
N ARG A 1084 20.07 66.64 -18.88
CA ARG A 1084 21.45 66.57 -18.39
C ARG A 1084 21.65 67.37 -17.10
N ASN A 1085 21.06 68.57 -17.03
CA ASN A 1085 21.11 69.39 -15.82
C ASN A 1085 20.28 68.76 -14.70
N ALA A 1086 19.10 68.23 -15.01
CA ALA A 1086 18.28 67.52 -14.03
C ALA A 1086 19.01 66.31 -13.43
N TYR A 1087 19.64 65.46 -14.26
CA TYR A 1087 20.50 64.37 -13.79
C TYR A 1087 21.66 64.89 -12.93
N ARG A 1088 22.31 65.99 -13.32
CA ARG A 1088 23.39 66.59 -12.52
C ARG A 1088 22.92 67.01 -11.14
N GLU A 1089 21.75 67.64 -11.02
CA GLU A 1089 21.24 68.14 -9.74
C GLU A 1089 20.77 67.01 -8.81
N VAL A 1090 20.03 66.02 -9.32
CA VAL A 1090 19.61 64.87 -8.50
C VAL A 1090 20.80 63.99 -8.06
N HIS A 1091 21.90 63.96 -8.83
CA HIS A 1091 23.13 63.26 -8.44
C HIS A 1091 24.03 64.09 -7.51
N LYS A 1092 23.92 65.43 -7.48
CA LYS A 1092 24.69 66.33 -6.60
C LYS A 1092 24.17 66.39 -5.17
N ALA A 1093 22.86 66.21 -4.97
CA ALA A 1093 22.20 66.36 -3.67
C ALA A 1093 22.72 65.40 -2.57
N PHE A 1094 23.65 64.49 -2.89
CA PHE A 1094 24.21 63.49 -1.99
C PHE A 1094 25.66 63.84 -1.59
N VAL A 1095 25.84 64.86 -0.74
CA VAL A 1095 27.07 65.02 0.06
C VAL A 1095 26.78 64.50 1.46
N ILE A 1096 27.31 63.31 1.76
CA ILE A 1096 27.29 62.70 3.09
C ILE A 1096 28.12 63.57 4.04
N THR A 1097 27.47 64.26 4.99
CA THR A 1097 28.10 64.58 6.28
C THR A 1097 28.04 63.35 7.16
N LEU A 1098 29.16 62.66 7.29
CA LEU A 1098 29.39 61.63 8.31
C LEU A 1098 29.45 62.30 9.69
N ALA A 1099 28.57 61.88 10.61
CA ALA A 1099 28.77 61.97 12.05
C ALA A 1099 28.68 60.56 12.64
#